data_AF-A0A3D4EN87-F1
#
_entry.id   AF-A0A3D4EN87-F1
#
_cell.length_a   1.000
_cell.length_b   1.000
_cell.length_c   1.000
_cell.angle_alpha   90.00
_cell.angle_beta   90.00
_cell.angle_gamma   90.00
#
_symmetry.space_group_name_H-M   'P 1'
#
loop_
_entity.id
_entity.type
_entity.pdbx_description
1 polymer ?
#
loop_
_entity_poly.entity_id
_entity_poly.type
_entity_poly.pdbx_seq_one_letter_code
_entity_poly.pdbx_strand_id
1 'polypeptide(L)'
;MATLNEYYAPINLERLKNQVASIKGDFDVKQQLLKFTTDFDNNTPAYDVIPEISDLLCNIRTQVTQVKKASERLTLLDVSLKLEEMLLKKAADWEPEDLRDLLDKNYYLSYATAGTGLLEVWEWEEVASVIAPINYTTVSLAELNSILNTSRSIVQWSAAMAKANYDAVVEKYAEFEPLATGFIDDRVRSSVALPLGKTVSELGDFISNKSNLENDVMQIDEQSAIHGLNPGYALGELVVVSGNPDAVEVSNKKIYIFKRPPSDLKPVAGIATVDEGNLVSHVQLLARNLGIPNAALSDKNLEDLQEFNGKEVFYAVSNKGTVILKPADEMTSEEKALFSSEERKQTKIAVPIEKIQLDQKSILNMRDIDASASGILSGPKAANLGQLKKMFPDHVVEGLVIPFGIFRDHMNLPMPGQGKSYWEFLTEMFETAEAKRQAGTPDAQVVDYQLAKLATLRDAINAMQLKPAFVSELRNSFASIFGKPIGQAPVFLRSDTNMEDLKEFTGAGLNLTLFNVVEEQKILDGIKKVWASPYTERSFKWRQVYLSNPENVFPSILVIPSVDVDYSGVMITKGINEGTDEDLTVAFSRGAGGAVDGQAAETRLVTANTTKLLAPARQPDYIRLPVSGGTKGYSTSFEASILNEKNIQSLREVAEEIRSKIPEETNSDPKAAYDVELGFQDDKLWLFQIRPFVENKNALSNGYLDSISPKTNPDEYIEMDSKL
;
A
#
# COMPACT_ATOMS: atom_id res chain seq x y z
N MET A 1 24.83 -33.29 19.46
CA MET A 1 25.47 -33.24 20.81
C MET A 1 26.68 -32.32 20.79
N ALA A 2 27.80 -32.65 20.13
CA ALA A 2 28.97 -31.76 20.09
C ALA A 2 28.68 -30.35 19.52
N THR A 3 27.93 -30.25 18.42
CA THR A 3 27.52 -28.98 17.80
C THR A 3 26.56 -28.17 18.67
N LEU A 4 25.67 -28.82 19.42
CA LEU A 4 24.77 -28.13 20.35
C LEU A 4 25.55 -27.64 21.57
N ASN A 5 26.48 -28.44 22.10
CA ASN A 5 27.34 -28.02 23.21
C ASN A 5 28.24 -26.84 22.85
N GLU A 6 28.71 -26.77 21.59
CA GLU A 6 29.48 -25.64 21.08
C GLU A 6 28.58 -24.41 20.85
N TYR A 7 27.37 -24.59 20.32
CA TYR A 7 26.41 -23.52 20.11
C TYR A 7 25.92 -22.89 21.43
N TYR A 8 25.63 -23.71 22.44
CA TYR A 8 25.20 -23.26 23.77
C TYR A 8 26.37 -22.99 24.73
N ALA A 9 27.62 -23.05 24.26
CA ALA A 9 28.76 -22.71 25.09
C ALA A 9 28.65 -21.24 25.56
N PRO A 10 29.01 -20.95 26.83
CA PRO A 10 29.12 -19.58 27.31
C PRO A 10 30.10 -18.79 26.45
N ILE A 11 29.83 -17.49 26.29
CA ILE A 11 30.67 -16.65 25.46
C ILE A 11 32.04 -16.50 26.13
N ASN A 12 33.10 -16.65 25.33
CA ASN A 12 34.46 -16.49 25.81
C ASN A 12 34.81 -14.99 25.86
N LEU A 13 34.51 -14.35 26.99
CA LEU A 13 34.74 -12.93 27.22
C LEU A 13 36.22 -12.54 27.14
N GLU A 14 37.13 -13.45 27.52
CA GLU A 14 38.57 -13.24 27.34
C GLU A 14 38.96 -13.18 25.85
N ARG A 15 38.37 -14.04 25.01
CA ARG A 15 38.56 -13.96 23.57
C ARG A 15 38.00 -12.65 23.01
N LEU A 16 36.82 -12.23 23.45
CA LEU A 16 36.20 -10.96 23.04
C LEU A 16 37.09 -9.78 23.43
N LYS A 17 37.57 -9.74 24.68
CA LYS A 17 38.50 -8.73 25.19
C LYS A 17 39.78 -8.64 24.37
N ASN A 18 40.37 -9.79 24.04
CA ASN A 18 41.56 -9.85 23.20
C ASN A 18 41.29 -9.38 21.76
N GLN A 19 40.12 -9.70 21.19
CA GLN A 19 39.71 -9.19 19.88
C GLN A 19 39.56 -7.67 19.89
N VAL A 20 38.86 -7.10 20.87
CA VAL A 20 38.70 -5.65 21.03
C VAL A 20 40.06 -4.95 21.28
N ALA A 21 40.92 -5.53 22.12
CA ALA A 21 42.25 -5.00 22.40
C ALA A 21 43.18 -4.99 21.17
N SER A 22 42.93 -5.86 20.18
CA SER A 22 43.71 -5.92 18.93
C SER A 22 43.47 -4.71 18.01
N ILE A 23 42.36 -4.00 18.19
CA ILE A 23 42.05 -2.77 17.46
C ILE A 23 43.06 -1.69 17.86
N LYS A 24 43.82 -1.15 16.89
CA LYS A 24 44.84 -0.13 17.17
C LYS A 24 44.28 1.28 17.29
N GLY A 25 43.16 1.56 16.64
CA GLY A 25 42.42 2.81 16.81
C GLY A 25 42.00 3.02 18.27
N ASP A 26 41.90 4.29 18.66
CA ASP A 26 41.36 4.70 19.95
C ASP A 26 40.10 5.53 19.68
N PHE A 27 38.96 5.01 20.13
CA PHE A 27 37.64 5.58 19.92
C PHE A 27 36.70 5.08 21.02
N ASP A 28 35.64 5.83 21.30
CA ASP A 28 34.80 5.66 22.50
C ASP A 28 34.21 4.25 22.59
N VAL A 29 33.68 3.71 21.47
CA VAL A 29 33.11 2.36 21.46
C VAL A 29 34.12 1.26 21.82
N LYS A 30 35.42 1.43 21.52
CA LYS A 30 36.45 0.48 21.97
C LYS A 30 36.61 0.50 23.48
N GLN A 31 36.61 1.69 24.09
CA GLN A 31 36.75 1.82 25.54
C GLN A 31 35.53 1.25 26.27
N GLN A 32 34.33 1.50 25.75
CA GLN A 32 33.09 0.91 26.24
C GLN A 32 33.13 -0.63 26.16
N LEU A 33 33.57 -1.19 25.02
CA LEU A 33 33.72 -2.64 24.84
C LEU A 33 34.74 -3.25 25.83
N LEU A 34 35.90 -2.62 26.03
CA LEU A 34 36.90 -3.10 26.99
C LEU A 34 36.37 -3.07 28.43
N LYS A 35 35.65 -2.00 28.79
CA LYS A 35 34.97 -1.87 30.09
C LYS A 35 33.93 -2.99 30.25
N PHE A 36 33.08 -3.22 29.27
CA PHE A 36 32.08 -4.29 29.29
C PHE A 36 32.71 -5.67 29.54
N THR A 37 33.80 -6.01 28.84
CA THR A 37 34.49 -7.30 29.07
C THR A 37 35.19 -7.42 30.43
N THR A 38 35.21 -6.36 31.23
CA THR A 38 35.80 -6.33 32.57
C THR A 38 34.73 -6.28 33.66
N ASP A 39 33.64 -5.54 33.42
CA ASP A 39 32.57 -5.31 34.39
C ASP A 39 31.53 -6.44 34.40
N PHE A 40 31.41 -7.20 33.31
CA PHE A 40 30.40 -8.25 33.14
C PHE A 40 31.04 -9.64 32.97
N ASP A 41 30.37 -10.66 33.49
CA ASP A 41 30.72 -12.07 33.31
C ASP A 41 29.52 -12.92 32.87
N ASN A 42 29.74 -14.22 32.63
CA ASN A 42 28.67 -15.11 32.18
C ASN A 42 27.58 -15.37 33.24
N ASN A 43 27.83 -15.05 34.51
CA ASN A 43 26.87 -15.18 35.61
C ASN A 43 26.13 -13.87 35.90
N THR A 44 26.51 -12.74 35.28
CA THR A 44 25.78 -11.49 35.45
C THR A 44 24.30 -11.67 35.04
N PRO A 45 23.34 -11.17 35.84
CA PRO A 45 21.92 -11.27 35.54
C PRO A 45 21.56 -10.64 34.19
N ALA A 46 20.49 -11.15 33.58
CA ALA A 46 20.06 -10.71 32.25
C ALA A 46 19.62 -9.23 32.24
N TYR A 47 18.93 -8.78 33.29
CA TYR A 47 18.47 -7.40 33.45
C TYR A 47 19.61 -6.37 33.58
N ASP A 48 20.81 -6.79 34.01
CA ASP A 48 21.99 -5.91 34.09
C ASP A 48 22.78 -5.89 32.78
N VAL A 49 22.88 -7.03 32.08
CA VAL A 49 23.76 -7.17 30.91
C VAL A 49 23.10 -6.77 29.59
N ILE A 50 21.79 -7.01 29.43
CA ILE A 50 21.07 -6.70 28.18
C ILE A 50 21.07 -5.19 27.88
N PRO A 51 20.80 -4.28 28.83
CA PRO A 51 20.90 -2.84 28.59
C PRO A 51 22.24 -2.40 28.01
N GLU A 52 23.34 -2.91 28.59
CA GLU A 52 24.70 -2.58 28.16
C GLU A 52 25.03 -3.17 26.79
N ILE A 53 24.58 -4.39 26.50
CA ILE A 53 24.73 -4.97 25.16
C ILE A 53 23.96 -4.14 24.12
N SER A 54 22.72 -3.75 24.41
CA SER A 54 21.90 -2.93 23.51
C SER A 54 22.60 -1.61 23.17
N ASP A 55 23.17 -0.92 24.18
CA ASP A 55 23.92 0.31 23.97
C ASP A 55 25.19 0.09 23.14
N LEU A 56 25.97 -0.95 23.42
CA LEU A 56 27.16 -1.29 22.65
C LEU A 56 26.85 -1.60 21.19
N LEU A 57 25.78 -2.36 20.91
CA LEU A 57 25.36 -2.66 19.54
C LEU A 57 25.03 -1.37 18.77
N CYS A 58 24.28 -0.46 19.38
CA CYS A 58 23.95 0.84 18.78
C CYS A 58 25.19 1.73 18.59
N ASN A 59 26.08 1.80 19.58
CA ASN A 59 27.34 2.54 19.52
C ASN A 59 28.25 2.00 18.41
N ILE A 60 28.34 0.67 18.24
CA ILE A 60 29.06 0.08 17.11
C ILE A 60 28.44 0.53 15.80
N ARG A 61 27.12 0.38 15.62
CA ARG A 61 26.43 0.73 14.37
C ARG A 61 26.64 2.19 13.97
N THR A 62 26.50 3.11 14.92
CA THR A 62 26.59 4.56 14.64
C THR A 62 28.03 5.04 14.45
N GLN A 63 29.02 4.36 15.02
CA GLN A 63 30.42 4.79 14.97
C GLN A 63 31.29 3.99 13.99
N VAL A 64 30.83 2.84 13.45
CA VAL A 64 31.66 1.96 12.59
C VAL A 64 32.19 2.68 11.34
N THR A 65 31.45 3.63 10.77
CA THR A 65 31.87 4.41 9.60
C THR A 65 32.97 5.41 9.92
N GLN A 66 33.11 5.81 11.19
CA GLN A 66 34.16 6.71 11.67
C GLN A 66 35.52 6.00 11.79
N VAL A 67 35.53 4.66 11.85
CA VAL A 67 36.75 3.86 11.94
C VAL A 67 37.43 3.79 10.57
N LYS A 68 38.66 4.32 10.52
CA LYS A 68 39.42 4.51 9.26
C LYS A 68 39.88 3.20 8.60
N LYS A 69 40.27 2.19 9.39
CA LYS A 69 40.82 0.94 8.84
C LYS A 69 39.72 -0.08 8.62
N ALA A 70 39.66 -0.62 7.39
CA ALA A 70 38.71 -1.67 7.04
C ALA A 70 38.82 -2.92 7.94
N SER A 71 40.03 -3.32 8.33
CA SER A 71 40.23 -4.45 9.23
C SER A 71 39.65 -4.21 10.63
N GLU A 72 39.76 -2.98 11.15
CA GLU A 72 39.22 -2.61 12.46
C GLU A 72 37.69 -2.53 12.40
N ARG A 73 37.12 -2.05 11.29
CA ARG A 73 35.67 -2.12 11.04
C ARG A 73 35.16 -3.56 11.03
N LEU A 74 35.86 -4.46 10.33
CA LEU A 74 35.50 -5.88 10.31
C LEU A 74 35.53 -6.49 11.71
N THR A 75 36.56 -6.17 12.51
CA THR A 75 36.63 -6.63 13.91
C THR A 75 35.45 -6.11 14.74
N LEU A 76 35.01 -4.86 14.56
CA LEU A 76 33.82 -4.35 15.26
C LEU A 76 32.54 -5.07 14.84
N LEU A 77 32.39 -5.42 13.55
CA LEU A 77 31.25 -6.22 13.07
C LEU A 77 31.29 -7.65 13.63
N ASP A 78 32.47 -8.27 13.73
CA ASP A 78 32.61 -9.57 14.39
C ASP A 78 32.24 -9.51 15.88
N VAL A 79 32.61 -8.41 16.55
CA VAL A 79 32.25 -8.14 17.95
C VAL A 79 30.75 -7.92 18.10
N SER A 80 30.09 -7.18 17.21
CA SER A 80 28.64 -6.97 17.27
C SER A 80 27.87 -8.28 17.11
N LEU A 81 28.30 -9.17 16.21
CA LEU A 81 27.71 -10.51 16.09
C LEU A 81 27.85 -11.34 17.38
N LYS A 82 28.97 -11.18 18.10
CA LYS A 82 29.16 -11.85 19.40
C LYS A 82 28.29 -11.26 20.50
N LEU A 83 28.12 -9.94 20.52
CA LEU A 83 27.21 -9.27 21.44
C LEU A 83 25.75 -9.66 21.18
N GLU A 84 25.33 -9.73 19.93
CA GLU A 84 23.99 -10.22 19.56
C GLU A 84 23.79 -11.68 20.02
N GLU A 85 24.78 -12.55 19.80
CA GLU A 85 24.75 -13.93 20.31
C GLU A 85 24.61 -13.99 21.85
N MET A 86 25.31 -13.10 22.59
CA MET A 86 25.17 -12.99 24.05
C MET A 86 23.75 -12.58 24.43
N LEU A 87 23.21 -11.54 23.77
CA LEU A 87 21.88 -11.02 24.03
C LEU A 87 20.82 -12.09 23.83
N LEU A 88 20.88 -12.84 22.72
CA LEU A 88 19.90 -13.90 22.43
C LEU A 88 19.92 -15.02 23.47
N LYS A 89 21.12 -15.41 23.93
CA LYS A 89 21.27 -16.43 24.99
C LYS A 89 20.70 -15.94 26.32
N LYS A 90 20.92 -14.65 26.67
CA LYS A 90 20.51 -14.06 27.94
C LYS A 90 19.06 -13.59 27.97
N ALA A 91 18.45 -13.27 26.83
CA ALA A 91 17.08 -12.75 26.77
C ALA A 91 16.02 -13.73 27.31
N ALA A 92 16.29 -15.03 27.21
CA ALA A 92 15.45 -16.08 27.79
C ALA A 92 15.55 -16.15 29.31
N ASP A 93 16.68 -15.73 29.90
CA ASP A 93 16.92 -15.74 31.36
C ASP A 93 16.30 -14.52 32.06
N TRP A 94 15.90 -13.49 31.31
CA TRP A 94 15.17 -12.34 31.86
C TRP A 94 13.69 -12.67 31.93
N GLU A 95 13.21 -13.17 33.07
CA GLU A 95 11.79 -13.38 33.34
C GLU A 95 11.25 -12.19 34.15
N PRO A 96 10.45 -11.29 33.55
CA PRO A 96 10.02 -10.09 34.26
C PRO A 96 9.12 -10.41 35.46
N GLU A 97 9.37 -9.77 36.60
CA GLU A 97 8.58 -10.02 37.84
C GLU A 97 7.31 -9.16 37.92
N ASP A 98 7.35 -7.96 37.35
CA ASP A 98 6.29 -6.96 37.37
C ASP A 98 6.20 -6.17 36.06
N LEU A 99 5.20 -5.28 35.98
CA LEU A 99 4.97 -4.45 34.80
C LEU A 99 6.17 -3.54 34.47
N ARG A 100 6.88 -3.01 35.46
CA ARG A 100 8.06 -2.16 35.24
C ARG A 100 9.16 -2.96 34.56
N ASP A 101 9.49 -4.12 35.10
CA ASP A 101 10.54 -4.99 34.56
C ASP A 101 10.18 -5.46 33.14
N LEU A 102 8.89 -5.72 32.87
CA LEU A 102 8.41 -6.09 31.53
C LEU A 102 8.60 -4.94 30.52
N LEU A 103 8.30 -3.71 30.93
CA LEU A 103 8.46 -2.51 30.10
C LEU A 103 9.94 -2.18 29.87
N ASP A 104 10.80 -2.36 30.87
CA ASP A 104 12.25 -2.19 30.74
C ASP A 104 12.83 -3.23 29.75
N LYS A 105 12.45 -4.51 29.89
CA LYS A 105 12.83 -5.56 28.94
C LYS A 105 12.38 -5.21 27.52
N ASN A 106 11.15 -4.75 27.36
CA ASN A 106 10.61 -4.33 26.08
C ASN A 106 11.42 -3.19 25.45
N TYR A 107 11.78 -2.16 26.23
CA TYR A 107 12.58 -1.04 25.77
C TYR A 107 13.97 -1.46 25.28
N TYR A 108 14.72 -2.24 26.08
CA TYR A 108 16.10 -2.59 25.74
C TYR A 108 16.19 -3.60 24.59
N LEU A 109 15.23 -4.52 24.47
CA LEU A 109 15.14 -5.40 23.30
C LEU A 109 14.76 -4.61 22.05
N SER A 110 13.85 -3.64 22.16
CA SER A 110 13.51 -2.73 21.06
C SER A 110 14.73 -1.91 20.62
N TYR A 111 15.50 -1.36 21.56
CA TYR A 111 16.72 -0.62 21.25
C TYR A 111 17.78 -1.51 20.56
N ALA A 112 17.92 -2.76 20.99
CA ALA A 112 18.81 -3.71 20.34
C ALA A 112 18.44 -4.00 18.88
N THR A 113 17.16 -3.92 18.48
CA THR A 113 16.78 -4.05 17.05
C THR A 113 17.43 -2.95 16.19
N ALA A 114 17.56 -1.74 16.74
CA ALA A 114 18.28 -0.63 16.11
C ALA A 114 19.80 -0.84 16.16
N GLY A 115 20.32 -1.53 17.17
CA GLY A 115 21.73 -1.92 17.22
C GLY A 115 22.11 -2.98 16.17
N THR A 116 21.24 -3.94 15.90
CA THR A 116 21.54 -5.13 15.05
C THR A 116 21.29 -4.94 13.57
N GLY A 117 20.60 -3.87 13.14
CA GLY A 117 20.25 -3.68 11.71
C GLY A 117 18.80 -3.96 11.36
N LEU A 118 17.99 -4.46 12.30
CA LEU A 118 16.59 -4.82 12.04
C LEU A 118 15.67 -3.60 11.97
N LEU A 119 16.01 -2.56 12.73
CA LEU A 119 15.36 -1.26 12.69
C LEU A 119 16.38 -0.18 12.30
N GLU A 120 16.02 0.84 11.54
CA GLU A 120 16.93 1.96 11.26
C GLU A 120 17.02 2.92 12.44
N VAL A 121 18.16 3.64 12.56
CA VAL A 121 18.40 4.52 13.71
C VAL A 121 17.38 5.66 13.78
N TRP A 122 17.03 6.26 12.63
CA TRP A 122 16.01 7.31 12.58
C TRP A 122 14.62 6.79 12.93
N GLU A 123 14.32 5.51 12.65
CA GLU A 123 13.04 4.88 13.01
C GLU A 123 12.96 4.66 14.51
N TRP A 124 14.07 4.29 15.14
CA TRP A 124 14.19 4.23 16.60
C TRP A 124 13.98 5.61 17.24
N GLU A 125 14.59 6.65 16.70
CA GLU A 125 14.46 8.03 17.21
C GLU A 125 13.00 8.51 17.21
N GLU A 126 12.18 8.05 16.26
CA GLU A 126 10.74 8.39 16.16
C GLU A 126 9.89 7.69 17.24
N VAL A 127 10.31 6.54 17.77
CA VAL A 127 9.51 5.71 18.70
C VAL A 127 10.07 5.66 20.12
N ALA A 128 11.36 5.98 20.32
CA ALA A 128 12.07 5.80 21.57
C ALA A 128 11.39 6.49 22.76
N SER A 129 10.85 7.70 22.57
CA SER A 129 10.20 8.44 23.65
C SER A 129 8.88 7.82 24.11
N VAL A 130 8.19 7.08 23.24
CA VAL A 130 6.89 6.46 23.55
C VAL A 130 7.07 5.25 24.45
N ILE A 131 8.15 4.49 24.26
CA ILE A 131 8.41 3.24 24.98
C ILE A 131 9.51 3.37 26.04
N ALA A 132 9.93 4.60 26.35
CA ALA A 132 10.99 4.88 27.29
C ALA A 132 10.67 4.33 28.70
N PRO A 133 11.69 3.94 29.49
CA PRO A 133 11.49 3.51 30.87
C PRO A 133 10.69 4.52 31.70
N ILE A 134 9.65 4.03 32.37
CA ILE A 134 8.71 4.84 33.14
C ILE A 134 9.19 4.99 34.58
N ASN A 135 9.36 6.23 35.05
CA ASN A 135 9.86 6.51 36.41
C ASN A 135 8.77 6.77 37.47
N TYR A 136 7.50 6.90 37.09
CA TYR A 136 6.39 7.09 38.03
C TYR A 136 5.80 5.74 38.49
N THR A 137 4.91 5.78 39.48
CA THR A 137 4.38 4.58 40.17
C THR A 137 3.16 3.97 39.50
N THR A 138 2.37 4.76 38.76
CA THR A 138 1.16 4.30 38.07
C THR A 138 1.11 4.76 36.63
N VAL A 139 0.68 3.89 35.72
CA VAL A 139 0.58 4.18 34.28
C VAL A 139 -0.87 4.07 33.83
N SER A 140 -1.30 4.95 32.93
CA SER A 140 -2.65 4.86 32.37
C SER A 140 -2.78 3.72 31.37
N LEU A 141 -3.97 3.12 31.27
CA LEU A 141 -4.25 2.09 30.27
C LEU A 141 -4.07 2.63 28.84
N ALA A 142 -4.37 3.92 28.61
CA ALA A 142 -4.15 4.57 27.31
C ALA A 142 -2.65 4.61 26.93
N GLU A 143 -1.78 4.97 27.88
CA GLU A 143 -0.33 4.99 27.68
C GLU A 143 0.24 3.59 27.48
N LEU A 144 -0.20 2.60 28.26
CA LEU A 144 0.18 1.20 28.07
C LEU A 144 -0.20 0.67 26.68
N ASN A 145 -1.40 1.00 26.19
CA ASN A 145 -1.80 0.64 24.83
C ASN A 145 -0.93 1.34 23.78
N SER A 146 -0.53 2.59 24.02
CA SER A 146 0.41 3.30 23.13
C SER A 146 1.78 2.60 23.08
N ILE A 147 2.30 2.16 24.24
CA ILE A 147 3.54 1.40 24.33
C ILE A 147 3.40 0.07 23.61
N LEU A 148 2.34 -0.69 23.86
CA LEU A 148 2.07 -1.98 23.24
C LEU A 148 2.02 -1.86 21.72
N ASN A 149 1.24 -0.91 21.20
CA ASN A 149 1.08 -0.70 19.76
C ASN A 149 2.40 -0.31 19.10
N THR A 150 3.15 0.61 19.71
CA THR A 150 4.47 1.02 19.22
C THR A 150 5.46 -0.15 19.21
N SER A 151 5.44 -0.99 20.26
CA SER A 151 6.33 -2.14 20.37
C SER A 151 5.97 -3.25 19.36
N ARG A 152 4.68 -3.47 19.10
CA ARG A 152 4.20 -4.33 18.01
C ARG A 152 4.71 -3.83 16.66
N SER A 153 4.62 -2.53 16.40
CA SER A 153 5.15 -1.93 15.17
C SER A 153 6.65 -2.19 15.02
N ILE A 154 7.46 -2.05 16.09
CA ILE A 154 8.90 -2.35 16.04
C ILE A 154 9.17 -3.82 15.64
N VAL A 155 8.42 -4.77 16.19
CA VAL A 155 8.52 -6.20 15.82
C VAL A 155 8.20 -6.40 14.34
N GLN A 156 7.09 -5.81 13.88
CA GLN A 156 6.66 -5.88 12.48
C GLN A 156 7.70 -5.26 11.54
N TRP A 157 8.20 -4.07 11.86
CA TRP A 157 9.20 -3.36 11.05
C TRP A 157 10.52 -4.12 10.96
N SER A 158 10.89 -4.82 12.06
CA SER A 158 12.07 -5.68 12.13
C SER A 158 11.94 -6.90 11.21
N ALA A 159 10.78 -7.57 11.22
CA ALA A 159 10.52 -8.69 10.31
C ALA A 159 10.48 -8.23 8.84
N ALA A 160 9.81 -7.09 8.58
CA ALA A 160 9.73 -6.49 7.26
C ALA A 160 11.11 -6.07 6.71
N MET A 161 12.04 -5.65 7.57
CA MET A 161 13.42 -5.35 7.18
C MET A 161 14.16 -6.58 6.63
N ALA A 162 14.04 -7.74 7.30
CA ALA A 162 14.64 -8.98 6.81
C ALA A 162 14.05 -9.37 5.45
N LYS A 163 12.72 -9.28 5.30
CA LYS A 163 12.06 -9.51 4.01
C LYS A 163 12.58 -8.55 2.94
N ALA A 164 12.54 -7.25 3.16
CA ALA A 164 12.95 -6.24 2.18
C ALA A 164 14.37 -6.45 1.63
N ASN A 165 15.30 -6.94 2.46
CA ASN A 165 16.68 -7.19 2.06
C ASN A 165 16.90 -8.52 1.33
N TYR A 166 16.11 -9.56 1.65
CA TYR A 166 16.41 -10.93 1.22
C TYR A 166 15.37 -11.57 0.30
N ASP A 167 14.14 -11.04 0.22
CA ASP A 167 13.00 -11.67 -0.48
C ASP A 167 13.32 -11.99 -1.95
N ALA A 168 13.82 -11.01 -2.71
CA ALA A 168 14.19 -11.21 -4.11
C ALA A 168 15.26 -12.30 -4.32
N VAL A 169 16.18 -12.46 -3.36
CA VAL A 169 17.20 -13.51 -3.42
C VAL A 169 16.59 -14.86 -3.04
N VAL A 170 15.73 -14.88 -2.03
CA VAL A 170 15.01 -16.08 -1.57
C VAL A 170 14.10 -16.62 -2.67
N GLU A 171 13.31 -15.77 -3.33
CA GLU A 171 12.46 -16.15 -4.47
C GLU A 171 13.28 -16.79 -5.59
N LYS A 172 14.41 -16.18 -5.95
CA LYS A 172 15.32 -16.71 -6.98
C LYS A 172 15.85 -18.10 -6.62
N TYR A 173 16.17 -18.35 -5.35
CA TYR A 173 16.65 -19.66 -4.91
C TYR A 173 15.50 -20.67 -4.80
N ALA A 174 14.31 -20.23 -4.39
CA ALA A 174 13.13 -21.07 -4.26
C ALA A 174 12.71 -21.75 -5.59
N GLU A 175 13.08 -21.17 -6.75
CA GLU A 175 12.87 -21.78 -8.06
C GLU A 175 13.53 -23.16 -8.22
N PHE A 176 14.64 -23.43 -7.50
CA PHE A 176 15.38 -24.70 -7.59
C PHE A 176 15.72 -25.34 -6.24
N GLU A 177 15.55 -24.62 -5.12
CA GLU A 177 15.73 -25.09 -3.75
C GLU A 177 14.56 -24.60 -2.87
N PRO A 178 13.47 -25.38 -2.75
CA PRO A 178 12.29 -24.97 -1.98
C PRO A 178 12.58 -24.63 -0.50
N LEU A 179 13.64 -25.21 0.10
CA LEU A 179 14.01 -24.89 1.49
C LEU A 179 14.49 -23.45 1.67
N ALA A 180 14.87 -22.76 0.58
CA ALA A 180 15.24 -21.35 0.63
C ALA A 180 14.10 -20.46 1.15
N THR A 181 12.83 -20.87 0.98
CA THR A 181 11.65 -20.12 1.45
C THR A 181 11.63 -19.93 2.97
N GLY A 182 12.26 -20.83 3.74
CA GLY A 182 12.37 -20.72 5.20
C GLY A 182 13.43 -19.73 5.69
N PHE A 183 14.29 -19.21 4.81
CA PHE A 183 15.44 -18.39 5.23
C PHE A 183 15.05 -17.10 5.97
N ILE A 184 14.00 -16.41 5.51
CA ILE A 184 13.57 -15.13 6.13
C ILE A 184 13.04 -15.40 7.53
N ASP A 185 12.19 -16.42 7.69
CA ASP A 185 11.63 -16.83 8.97
C ASP A 185 12.77 -17.26 9.93
N ASP A 186 13.72 -18.07 9.47
CA ASP A 186 14.90 -18.42 10.25
C ASP A 186 15.75 -17.19 10.62
N ARG A 187 15.87 -16.20 9.72
CA ARG A 187 16.58 -14.96 10.00
C ARG A 187 15.89 -14.14 11.10
N VAL A 188 14.57 -14.02 11.05
CA VAL A 188 13.79 -13.30 12.07
C VAL A 188 13.87 -14.05 13.40
N ARG A 189 13.66 -15.37 13.41
CA ARG A 189 13.70 -16.21 14.62
C ARG A 189 15.08 -16.31 15.26
N SER A 190 16.16 -16.18 14.49
CA SER A 190 17.53 -16.17 15.00
C SER A 190 18.04 -14.79 15.41
N SER A 191 17.15 -13.80 15.51
CA SER A 191 17.48 -12.41 15.83
C SER A 191 16.74 -11.90 17.07
N VAL A 192 17.08 -10.68 17.52
CA VAL A 192 16.45 -10.05 18.68
C VAL A 192 14.94 -9.80 18.50
N ALA A 193 14.44 -9.84 17.25
CA ALA A 193 13.00 -9.74 16.98
C ALA A 193 12.19 -10.85 17.67
N LEU A 194 12.72 -12.07 17.83
CA LEU A 194 12.02 -13.17 18.49
C LEU A 194 11.78 -12.93 19.99
N PRO A 195 12.82 -12.70 20.83
CA PRO A 195 12.60 -12.40 22.24
C PRO A 195 11.79 -11.11 22.44
N LEU A 196 11.95 -10.11 21.56
CA LEU A 196 11.12 -8.90 21.59
C LEU A 196 9.64 -9.24 21.34
N GLY A 197 9.34 -10.00 20.28
CA GLY A 197 7.98 -10.43 19.96
C GLY A 197 7.31 -11.17 21.12
N LYS A 198 8.05 -12.04 21.81
CA LYS A 198 7.57 -12.72 23.03
C LYS A 198 7.24 -11.72 24.14
N THR A 199 8.14 -10.78 24.44
CA THR A 199 7.91 -9.74 25.46
C THR A 199 6.72 -8.82 25.12
N VAL A 200 6.55 -8.48 23.84
CA VAL A 200 5.39 -7.71 23.36
C VAL A 200 4.10 -8.50 23.50
N SER A 201 4.12 -9.82 23.25
CA SER A 201 2.98 -10.71 23.50
C SER A 201 2.62 -10.75 24.98
N GLU A 202 3.61 -10.94 25.86
CA GLU A 202 3.43 -10.94 27.32
C GLU A 202 2.79 -9.62 27.81
N LEU A 203 3.22 -8.47 27.28
CA LEU A 203 2.61 -7.17 27.56
C LEU A 203 1.17 -7.08 27.04
N GLY A 204 0.90 -7.61 25.85
CA GLY A 204 -0.43 -7.67 25.26
C GLY A 204 -1.40 -8.51 26.09
N ASP A 205 -0.94 -9.64 26.60
CA ASP A 205 -1.73 -10.54 27.46
C ASP A 205 -2.00 -9.90 28.82
N PHE A 206 -1.00 -9.23 29.42
CA PHE A 206 -1.16 -8.46 30.65
C PHE A 206 -2.24 -7.37 30.50
N ILE A 207 -2.20 -6.59 29.41
CA ILE A 207 -3.18 -5.53 29.14
C ILE A 207 -4.57 -6.15 28.90
N SER A 208 -4.67 -7.18 28.06
CA SER A 208 -5.93 -7.85 27.73
C SER A 208 -6.66 -8.39 28.96
N ASN A 209 -5.91 -9.02 29.88
CA ASN A 209 -6.42 -9.52 31.16
C ASN A 209 -7.00 -8.42 32.06
N LYS A 210 -6.51 -7.17 31.93
CA LYS A 210 -7.04 -6.01 32.65
C LYS A 210 -8.21 -5.35 31.92
N SER A 211 -8.23 -5.39 30.59
CA SER A 211 -9.18 -4.65 29.75
C SER A 211 -10.36 -5.46 29.20
N ASN A 212 -10.46 -6.77 29.45
CA ASN A 212 -11.45 -7.68 28.84
C ASN A 212 -11.48 -7.60 27.30
N LEU A 213 -10.30 -7.47 26.69
CA LEU A 213 -10.12 -7.45 25.23
C LEU A 213 -9.93 -8.90 24.76
N GLU A 214 -10.96 -9.52 24.18
CA GLU A 214 -10.86 -10.89 23.64
C GLU A 214 -11.20 -10.88 22.14
N ASN A 215 -10.18 -11.16 21.32
CA ASN A 215 -10.43 -11.71 20.00
C ASN A 215 -11.04 -13.11 20.17
N ASP A 216 -11.91 -13.52 19.24
CA ASP A 216 -12.53 -14.86 19.21
C ASP A 216 -12.37 -15.43 17.81
N VAL A 217 -11.19 -16.00 17.55
CA VAL A 217 -10.77 -16.47 16.22
C VAL A 217 -10.56 -17.98 16.26
N MET A 218 -11.60 -18.76 15.95
CA MET A 218 -11.53 -20.21 15.77
C MET A 218 -10.84 -20.99 16.91
N GLN A 219 -10.74 -20.40 18.11
CA GLN A 219 -10.03 -20.94 19.26
C GLN A 219 -8.55 -21.31 18.98
N ILE A 220 -7.91 -20.59 18.06
CA ILE A 220 -6.48 -20.77 17.78
C ILE A 220 -5.63 -20.13 18.88
N ASP A 221 -4.35 -20.52 18.97
CA ASP A 221 -3.39 -19.90 19.89
C ASP A 221 -2.97 -18.50 19.40
N GLU A 222 -2.37 -17.69 20.29
CA GLU A 222 -1.80 -16.37 19.95
C GLU A 222 -2.79 -15.38 19.30
N GLN A 223 -4.06 -15.40 19.72
CA GLN A 223 -5.07 -14.48 19.17
C GLN A 223 -4.76 -13.02 19.47
N SER A 224 -3.93 -12.72 20.47
CA SER A 224 -3.46 -11.36 20.77
C SER A 224 -2.54 -10.78 19.69
N ALA A 225 -2.05 -11.59 18.75
CA ALA A 225 -1.33 -11.13 17.57
C ALA A 225 -2.26 -10.65 16.43
N ILE A 226 -3.55 -10.99 16.48
CA ILE A 226 -4.55 -10.61 15.48
C ILE A 226 -5.10 -9.23 15.84
N HIS A 227 -5.20 -8.35 14.85
CA HIS A 227 -5.86 -7.06 15.04
C HIS A 227 -6.62 -6.61 13.80
N GLY A 228 -7.78 -6.02 14.03
CA GLY A 228 -8.63 -5.50 12.98
C GLY A 228 -8.12 -4.20 12.37
N LEU A 229 -8.21 -4.11 11.05
CA LEU A 229 -7.79 -2.95 10.24
C LEU A 229 -8.99 -2.15 9.72
N ASN A 230 -10.02 -2.84 9.20
CA ASN A 230 -11.23 -2.21 8.70
C ASN A 230 -12.46 -2.91 9.28
N PRO A 231 -13.40 -2.14 9.86
CA PRO A 231 -14.61 -2.72 10.42
C PRO A 231 -15.53 -3.23 9.32
N GLY A 232 -16.20 -4.33 9.62
CA GLY A 232 -17.12 -4.99 8.70
C GLY A 232 -17.55 -6.34 9.22
N TYR A 233 -18.46 -7.00 8.51
CA TYR A 233 -18.81 -8.39 8.76
C TYR A 233 -19.16 -9.10 7.45
N ALA A 234 -18.90 -10.40 7.41
CA ALA A 234 -19.08 -11.24 6.25
C ALA A 234 -19.46 -12.66 6.65
N LEU A 235 -20.20 -13.33 5.77
CA LEU A 235 -20.48 -14.76 5.82
C LEU A 235 -20.04 -15.34 4.48
N GLY A 236 -19.21 -16.37 4.52
CA GLY A 236 -18.72 -16.99 3.30
C GLY A 236 -17.76 -18.15 3.57
N GLU A 237 -17.34 -18.79 2.48
CA GLU A 237 -16.32 -19.85 2.54
C GLU A 237 -14.94 -19.23 2.84
N LEU A 238 -14.24 -19.76 3.85
CA LEU A 238 -12.88 -19.39 4.21
C LEU A 238 -11.88 -20.02 3.23
N VAL A 239 -11.00 -19.22 2.63
CA VAL A 239 -9.95 -19.67 1.73
C VAL A 239 -8.59 -19.20 2.26
N VAL A 240 -7.76 -20.13 2.70
CA VAL A 240 -6.40 -19.86 3.18
C VAL A 240 -5.41 -20.10 2.06
N VAL A 241 -4.67 -19.04 1.71
CA VAL A 241 -3.69 -19.04 0.61
C VAL A 241 -2.29 -18.93 1.19
N SER A 242 -1.64 -20.08 1.33
CA SER A 242 -0.26 -20.23 1.81
C SER A 242 0.82 -20.09 0.71
N GLY A 243 0.41 -19.99 -0.56
CA GLY A 243 1.30 -19.86 -1.73
C GLY A 243 1.29 -18.47 -2.36
N ASN A 244 1.62 -18.39 -3.66
CA ASN A 244 1.63 -17.12 -4.40
C ASN A 244 0.19 -16.55 -4.55
N PRO A 245 -0.12 -15.39 -3.94
CA PRO A 245 -1.46 -14.81 -3.96
C PRO A 245 -1.89 -14.33 -5.35
N ASP A 246 -0.95 -13.91 -6.22
CA ASP A 246 -1.25 -13.38 -7.56
C ASP A 246 -1.69 -14.48 -8.55
N ALA A 247 -1.56 -15.76 -8.17
CA ALA A 247 -2.01 -16.90 -8.97
C ALA A 247 -3.46 -17.34 -8.69
N VAL A 248 -4.12 -16.75 -7.68
CA VAL A 248 -5.45 -17.18 -7.21
C VAL A 248 -6.53 -16.29 -7.79
N GLU A 249 -7.49 -16.89 -8.52
CA GLU A 249 -8.70 -16.17 -8.94
C GLU A 249 -9.67 -16.04 -7.75
N VAL A 250 -9.99 -14.79 -7.38
CA VAL A 250 -10.78 -14.48 -6.20
C VAL A 250 -12.28 -14.29 -6.50
N SER A 251 -13.13 -14.56 -5.50
CA SER A 251 -14.59 -14.47 -5.56
C SER A 251 -15.13 -13.47 -4.54
N ASN A 252 -16.16 -12.72 -4.92
CA ASN A 252 -16.85 -11.76 -4.05
C ASN A 252 -17.70 -12.39 -2.94
N LYS A 253 -17.81 -13.72 -2.90
CA LYS A 253 -18.58 -14.47 -1.89
C LYS A 253 -17.71 -15.20 -0.85
N LYS A 254 -16.39 -15.08 -0.95
CA LYS A 254 -15.44 -15.83 -0.11
C LYS A 254 -14.61 -14.90 0.75
N ILE A 255 -14.17 -15.42 1.90
CA ILE A 255 -13.30 -14.75 2.87
C ILE A 255 -11.90 -15.31 2.67
N TYR A 256 -10.90 -14.45 2.46
CA TYR A 256 -9.55 -14.88 2.11
C TYR A 256 -8.54 -14.53 3.19
N ILE A 257 -7.65 -15.49 3.49
CA ILE A 257 -6.48 -15.29 4.33
C ILE A 257 -5.25 -15.40 3.43
N PHE A 258 -4.44 -14.35 3.37
CA PHE A 258 -3.24 -14.29 2.52
C PHE A 258 -1.98 -14.04 3.34
N LYS A 259 -0.84 -14.45 2.80
CA LYS A 259 0.45 -13.92 3.27
C LYS A 259 0.62 -12.44 2.92
N ARG A 260 0.24 -12.06 1.69
CA ARG A 260 0.17 -10.67 1.19
C ARG A 260 -1.03 -10.54 0.26
N PRO A 261 -1.76 -9.40 0.25
CA PRO A 261 -2.82 -9.20 -0.74
C PRO A 261 -2.25 -9.13 -2.19
N PRO A 262 -3.00 -9.65 -3.19
CA PRO A 262 -2.69 -9.41 -4.60
C PRO A 262 -2.75 -7.92 -4.96
N SER A 263 -1.93 -7.49 -5.91
CA SER A 263 -1.87 -6.08 -6.35
C SER A 263 -3.15 -5.59 -7.05
N ASP A 264 -3.87 -6.47 -7.74
CA ASP A 264 -5.16 -6.22 -8.43
C ASP A 264 -6.28 -7.07 -7.78
N LEU A 265 -6.41 -6.99 -6.45
CA LEU A 265 -7.43 -7.75 -5.72
C LEU A 265 -8.84 -7.22 -6.05
N LYS A 266 -9.64 -8.05 -6.72
CA LYS A 266 -11.07 -7.78 -6.93
C LYS A 266 -11.83 -7.82 -5.58
N PRO A 267 -12.99 -7.17 -5.46
CA PRO A 267 -13.79 -7.23 -4.24
C PRO A 267 -14.05 -8.67 -3.76
N VAL A 268 -13.75 -8.94 -2.49
CA VAL A 268 -14.01 -10.20 -1.77
C VAL A 268 -14.96 -9.96 -0.60
N ALA A 269 -15.44 -11.02 0.06
CA ALA A 269 -16.34 -10.87 1.19
C ALA A 269 -15.60 -10.44 2.48
N GLY A 270 -14.36 -10.91 2.68
CA GLY A 270 -13.51 -10.57 3.83
C GLY A 270 -12.04 -10.85 3.54
N ILE A 271 -11.13 -10.15 4.21
CA ILE A 271 -9.68 -10.26 4.01
C ILE A 271 -8.99 -10.39 5.38
N ALA A 272 -7.98 -11.25 5.50
CA ALA A 272 -6.96 -11.07 6.52
C ALA A 272 -5.57 -11.39 5.97
N THR A 273 -4.54 -10.67 6.43
CA THR A 273 -3.21 -10.72 5.83
C THR A 273 -2.10 -10.77 6.86
N VAL A 274 -1.02 -11.52 6.59
CA VAL A 274 0.20 -11.46 7.43
C VAL A 274 0.93 -10.14 7.23
N ASP A 275 1.11 -9.75 5.97
CA ASP A 275 1.68 -8.47 5.57
C ASP A 275 0.55 -7.49 5.23
N GLU A 276 0.32 -6.54 6.13
CA GLU A 276 -0.75 -5.52 6.06
C GLU A 276 -0.71 -4.68 4.77
N GLY A 277 0.47 -4.58 4.15
CA GLY A 277 0.74 -3.63 3.09
C GLY A 277 0.60 -2.18 3.59
N ASN A 278 0.37 -1.26 2.66
CA ASN A 278 0.16 0.17 2.99
C ASN A 278 -1.32 0.46 3.33
N LEU A 279 -1.59 1.16 4.45
CA LEU A 279 -2.92 1.57 4.92
C LEU A 279 -3.75 2.35 3.88
N VAL A 280 -3.08 3.06 2.97
CA VAL A 280 -3.72 3.85 1.91
C VAL A 280 -3.57 3.22 0.51
N SER A 281 -3.22 1.94 0.44
CA SER A 281 -3.21 1.20 -0.82
C SER A 281 -4.61 1.07 -1.42
N HIS A 282 -4.70 0.88 -2.73
CA HIS A 282 -5.98 0.67 -3.42
C HIS A 282 -6.84 -0.43 -2.78
N VAL A 283 -6.20 -1.52 -2.33
CA VAL A 283 -6.91 -2.65 -1.71
C VAL A 283 -7.50 -2.26 -0.36
N GLN A 284 -6.74 -1.54 0.48
CA GLN A 284 -7.19 -1.09 1.79
C GLN A 284 -8.30 -0.03 1.68
N LEU A 285 -8.14 0.94 0.78
CA LEU A 285 -9.17 1.94 0.49
C LEU A 285 -10.45 1.29 -0.07
N LEU A 286 -10.32 0.32 -0.97
CA LEU A 286 -11.46 -0.44 -1.49
C LEU A 286 -12.19 -1.20 -0.37
N ALA A 287 -11.45 -1.91 0.49
CA ALA A 287 -12.02 -2.64 1.62
C ALA A 287 -12.79 -1.71 2.56
N ARG A 288 -12.23 -0.55 2.89
CA ARG A 288 -12.88 0.47 3.73
C ARG A 288 -14.12 1.07 3.09
N ASN A 289 -14.06 1.40 1.80
CA ASN A 289 -15.19 1.96 1.06
C ASN A 289 -16.36 0.97 0.98
N LEU A 290 -16.07 -0.32 0.85
CA LEU A 290 -17.08 -1.37 0.74
C LEU A 290 -17.52 -1.93 2.10
N GLY A 291 -16.82 -1.62 3.19
CA GLY A 291 -17.08 -2.20 4.52
C GLY A 291 -16.72 -3.68 4.60
N ILE A 292 -15.70 -4.10 3.85
CA ILE A 292 -15.16 -5.46 3.87
C ILE A 292 -14.36 -5.60 5.18
N PRO A 293 -14.69 -6.57 6.06
CA PRO A 293 -13.90 -6.82 7.26
C PRO A 293 -12.46 -7.16 6.87
N ASN A 294 -11.50 -6.46 7.49
CA ASN A 294 -10.07 -6.68 7.27
C ASN A 294 -9.29 -6.78 8.58
N ALA A 295 -8.36 -7.72 8.69
CA ALA A 295 -7.47 -7.87 9.84
C ALA A 295 -6.04 -8.26 9.45
N ALA A 296 -5.08 -7.92 10.31
CA ALA A 296 -3.73 -8.46 10.26
C ALA A 296 -3.60 -9.67 11.20
N LEU A 297 -2.70 -10.61 10.87
CA LEU A 297 -2.43 -11.79 11.68
C LEU A 297 -0.97 -12.25 11.54
N SER A 298 -0.50 -13.16 12.39
CA SER A 298 0.87 -13.71 12.28
C SER A 298 0.96 -14.86 11.26
N ASP A 299 2.19 -15.19 10.81
CA ASP A 299 2.42 -16.40 10.00
C ASP A 299 1.89 -17.67 10.70
N LYS A 300 2.05 -17.77 12.03
CA LYS A 300 1.50 -18.87 12.83
C LYS A 300 -0.03 -18.90 12.79
N ASN A 301 -0.70 -17.77 12.95
CA ASN A 301 -2.16 -17.74 12.84
C ASN A 301 -2.64 -18.16 11.44
N LEU A 302 -1.90 -17.81 10.38
CA LEU A 302 -2.21 -18.27 9.02
C LEU A 302 -2.11 -19.80 8.91
N GLU A 303 -1.05 -20.38 9.47
CA GLU A 303 -0.86 -21.84 9.52
C GLU A 303 -1.96 -22.53 10.31
N ASP A 304 -2.31 -22.03 11.50
CA ASP A 304 -3.36 -22.59 12.35
C ASP A 304 -4.75 -22.51 11.67
N LEU A 305 -5.02 -21.42 10.94
CA LEU A 305 -6.26 -21.25 10.18
C LEU A 305 -6.38 -22.19 8.97
N GLN A 306 -5.28 -22.78 8.50
CA GLN A 306 -5.26 -23.69 7.34
C GLN A 306 -6.16 -24.91 7.56
N GLU A 307 -6.36 -25.36 8.80
CA GLU A 307 -7.28 -26.46 9.16
C GLU A 307 -8.75 -26.15 8.85
N PHE A 308 -9.11 -24.87 8.82
CA PHE A 308 -10.47 -24.40 8.58
C PHE A 308 -10.74 -24.03 7.11
N ASN A 309 -9.76 -24.20 6.23
CA ASN A 309 -9.88 -23.91 4.81
C ASN A 309 -11.06 -24.69 4.16
N GLY A 310 -11.90 -23.98 3.41
CA GLY A 310 -13.10 -24.50 2.74
C GLY A 310 -14.36 -24.56 3.62
N LYS A 311 -14.29 -24.17 4.90
CA LYS A 311 -15.46 -24.12 5.78
C LYS A 311 -16.23 -22.81 5.58
N GLU A 312 -17.54 -22.84 5.82
CA GLU A 312 -18.37 -21.64 5.86
C GLU A 312 -18.24 -20.96 7.24
N VAL A 313 -17.86 -19.69 7.24
CA VAL A 313 -17.48 -18.96 8.46
C VAL A 313 -18.15 -17.59 8.52
N PHE A 314 -18.45 -17.17 9.73
CA PHE A 314 -18.77 -15.79 10.06
C PHE A 314 -17.49 -15.06 10.46
N TYR A 315 -17.27 -13.90 9.85
CA TYR A 315 -16.11 -13.06 10.10
C TYR A 315 -16.55 -11.63 10.38
N ALA A 316 -16.10 -11.05 11.48
CA ALA A 316 -16.39 -9.67 11.85
C ALA A 316 -15.17 -8.98 12.44
N VAL A 317 -15.05 -7.69 12.13
CA VAL A 317 -14.02 -6.81 12.66
C VAL A 317 -14.70 -5.57 13.25
N SER A 318 -14.41 -5.28 14.51
CA SER A 318 -15.02 -4.17 15.25
C SER A 318 -14.38 -2.82 14.91
N ASN A 319 -15.06 -1.73 15.30
CA ASN A 319 -14.55 -0.37 15.11
C ASN A 319 -13.25 -0.09 15.89
N LYS A 320 -12.95 -0.89 16.92
CA LYS A 320 -11.74 -0.80 17.73
C LYS A 320 -10.79 -1.99 17.54
N GLY A 321 -10.93 -2.72 16.43
CA GLY A 321 -9.97 -3.74 16.00
C GLY A 321 -10.14 -5.13 16.64
N THR A 322 -11.25 -5.40 17.34
CA THR A 322 -11.57 -6.76 17.80
C THR A 322 -11.98 -7.63 16.62
N VAL A 323 -11.46 -8.85 16.57
CA VAL A 323 -11.72 -9.78 15.48
C VAL A 323 -12.47 -11.00 16.00
N ILE A 324 -13.57 -11.32 15.32
CA ILE A 324 -14.36 -12.54 15.53
C ILE A 324 -14.34 -13.34 14.24
N LEU A 325 -13.91 -14.59 14.30
CA LEU A 325 -13.95 -15.55 13.21
C LEU A 325 -14.41 -16.90 13.76
N LYS A 326 -15.58 -17.36 13.36
CA LYS A 326 -16.18 -18.60 13.88
C LYS A 326 -17.00 -19.35 12.83
N PRO A 327 -17.25 -20.66 13.03
CA PRO A 327 -18.09 -21.43 12.12
C PRO A 327 -19.49 -20.82 11.97
N ALA A 328 -20.06 -20.89 10.76
CA ALA A 328 -21.37 -20.30 10.47
C ALA A 328 -22.53 -20.90 11.31
N ASP A 329 -22.40 -22.16 11.73
CA ASP A 329 -23.38 -22.84 12.58
C ASP A 329 -23.37 -22.35 14.04
N GLU A 330 -22.24 -21.80 14.50
CA GLU A 330 -22.08 -21.19 15.82
C GLU A 330 -22.55 -19.72 15.89
N MET A 331 -23.02 -19.16 14.78
CA MET A 331 -23.56 -17.80 14.75
C MET A 331 -24.77 -17.63 15.68
N THR A 332 -24.77 -16.53 16.43
CA THR A 332 -25.89 -16.11 17.27
C THR A 332 -27.10 -15.69 16.42
N SER A 333 -28.28 -15.60 17.04
CA SER A 333 -29.48 -15.11 16.36
C SER A 333 -29.35 -13.66 15.86
N GLU A 334 -28.57 -12.83 16.57
CA GLU A 334 -28.27 -11.46 16.18
C GLU A 334 -27.38 -11.43 14.92
N GLU A 335 -26.33 -12.26 14.88
CA GLU A 335 -25.44 -12.39 13.72
C GLU A 335 -26.17 -12.94 12.49
N LYS A 336 -27.05 -13.93 12.66
CA LYS A 336 -27.87 -14.48 11.57
C LYS A 336 -28.82 -13.44 10.97
N ALA A 337 -29.33 -12.51 11.79
CA ALA A 337 -30.21 -11.45 11.33
C ALA A 337 -29.48 -10.46 10.38
N LEU A 338 -28.16 -10.30 10.51
CA LEU A 338 -27.35 -9.40 9.68
C LEU A 338 -27.39 -9.73 8.17
N PHE A 339 -27.69 -10.98 7.81
CA PHE A 339 -27.65 -11.47 6.42
C PHE A 339 -29.04 -11.74 5.82
N SER A 340 -30.11 -11.28 6.47
CA SER A 340 -31.50 -11.65 6.13
C SER A 340 -32.14 -10.83 5.00
N SER A 341 -31.38 -10.07 4.19
CA SER A 341 -31.92 -9.24 3.09
C SER A 341 -31.36 -9.61 1.70
N GLU A 342 -32.28 -9.70 0.72
CA GLU A 342 -32.10 -10.32 -0.61
C GLU A 342 -31.02 -9.69 -1.51
N GLU A 343 -30.27 -10.55 -2.21
CA GLU A 343 -29.33 -10.22 -3.28
C GLU A 343 -29.97 -9.34 -4.38
N ARG A 344 -29.41 -8.15 -4.61
CA ARG A 344 -29.80 -7.28 -5.73
C ARG A 344 -29.42 -7.93 -7.07
N LYS A 345 -30.42 -8.11 -7.94
CA LYS A 345 -30.19 -8.40 -9.37
C LYS A 345 -29.47 -7.21 -10.03
N GLN A 346 -28.28 -7.43 -10.56
CA GLN A 346 -27.57 -6.44 -11.39
C GLN A 346 -28.38 -6.14 -12.65
N THR A 347 -28.64 -4.85 -12.90
CA THR A 347 -29.29 -4.35 -14.12
C THR A 347 -28.22 -3.74 -15.03
N LYS A 348 -28.22 -4.06 -16.32
CA LYS A 348 -27.28 -3.48 -17.28
C LYS A 348 -27.55 -1.99 -17.48
N ILE A 349 -26.49 -1.19 -17.63
CA ILE A 349 -26.54 0.27 -17.74
C ILE A 349 -26.33 0.69 -19.19
N ALA A 350 -27.05 1.71 -19.66
CA ALA A 350 -26.81 2.32 -20.97
C ALA A 350 -25.85 3.50 -20.85
N VAL A 351 -24.85 3.57 -21.73
CA VAL A 351 -23.95 4.72 -21.85
C VAL A 351 -24.72 5.91 -22.44
N PRO A 352 -24.78 7.08 -21.78
CA PRO A 352 -25.39 8.28 -22.35
C PRO A 352 -24.59 8.78 -23.55
N ILE A 353 -25.22 8.88 -24.71
CA ILE A 353 -24.57 9.34 -25.95
C ILE A 353 -25.10 10.68 -26.44
N GLU A 354 -26.23 11.13 -25.91
CA GLU A 354 -26.97 12.31 -26.39
C GLU A 354 -26.23 13.61 -26.11
N LYS A 355 -25.35 13.60 -25.08
CA LYS A 355 -24.58 14.77 -24.65
C LYS A 355 -23.20 14.86 -25.29
N ILE A 356 -22.76 13.82 -26.00
CA ILE A 356 -21.41 13.78 -26.57
C ILE A 356 -21.31 14.75 -27.75
N GLN A 357 -20.35 15.68 -27.69
CA GLN A 357 -20.10 16.66 -28.75
C GLN A 357 -19.00 16.15 -29.69
N LEU A 358 -19.42 15.47 -30.76
CA LEU A 358 -18.51 14.89 -31.76
C LEU A 358 -18.08 15.87 -32.86
N ASP A 359 -18.68 17.06 -32.90
CA ASP A 359 -18.33 18.17 -33.75
C ASP A 359 -17.11 18.96 -33.24
N GLN A 360 -16.77 18.84 -31.96
CA GLN A 360 -15.53 19.38 -31.41
C GLN A 360 -14.31 18.58 -31.89
N LYS A 361 -13.64 19.09 -32.92
CA LYS A 361 -12.53 18.42 -33.63
C LYS A 361 -11.18 19.12 -33.45
N SER A 362 -11.06 20.01 -32.47
CA SER A 362 -9.82 20.69 -32.12
C SER A 362 -9.28 20.19 -30.78
N ILE A 363 -7.95 20.19 -30.65
CA ILE A 363 -7.27 19.85 -29.40
C ILE A 363 -7.64 20.90 -28.36
N LEU A 364 -7.96 20.44 -27.15
CA LEU A 364 -8.32 21.31 -26.04
C LEU A 364 -7.10 21.54 -25.16
N ASN A 365 -6.94 22.77 -24.67
CA ASN A 365 -6.04 23.03 -23.55
C ASN A 365 -6.74 22.60 -22.26
N MET A 366 -6.07 21.82 -21.43
CA MET A 366 -6.64 21.31 -20.18
C MET A 366 -7.06 22.44 -19.23
N ARG A 367 -6.42 23.61 -19.30
CA ARG A 367 -6.80 24.80 -18.49
C ARG A 367 -8.19 25.33 -18.81
N ASP A 368 -8.69 25.06 -20.01
CA ASP A 368 -9.95 25.63 -20.51
C ASP A 368 -11.15 24.71 -20.26
N ILE A 369 -10.93 23.51 -19.69
CA ILE A 369 -11.98 22.54 -19.37
C ILE A 369 -12.06 22.27 -17.87
N ASP A 370 -13.19 21.72 -17.44
CA ASP A 370 -13.47 21.30 -16.06
C ASP A 370 -14.35 20.04 -16.04
N ALA A 371 -14.82 19.66 -14.84
CA ALA A 371 -15.66 18.48 -14.63
C ALA A 371 -16.92 18.45 -15.51
N SER A 372 -17.43 19.61 -15.97
CA SER A 372 -18.58 19.66 -16.88
C SER A 372 -18.29 19.10 -18.28
N ALA A 373 -17.02 18.97 -18.65
CA ALA A 373 -16.60 18.35 -19.90
C ALA A 373 -16.69 16.82 -19.89
N SER A 374 -16.82 16.19 -18.70
CA SER A 374 -16.86 14.73 -18.56
C SER A 374 -18.08 14.14 -19.27
N GLY A 375 -17.84 13.14 -20.12
CA GLY A 375 -18.88 12.49 -20.92
C GLY A 375 -19.46 13.37 -22.05
N ILE A 376 -18.96 14.60 -22.23
CA ILE A 376 -19.38 15.54 -23.27
C ILE A 376 -18.28 15.72 -24.31
N LEU A 377 -17.10 16.18 -23.89
CA LEU A 377 -15.94 16.44 -24.74
C LEU A 377 -14.83 15.41 -24.57
N SER A 378 -14.65 14.95 -23.33
CA SER A 378 -13.63 13.98 -22.91
C SER A 378 -14.17 13.09 -21.80
N GLY A 379 -13.40 12.08 -21.40
CA GLY A 379 -13.72 11.32 -20.20
C GLY A 379 -13.42 12.09 -18.91
N PRO A 380 -13.67 11.47 -17.75
CA PRO A 380 -13.48 12.08 -16.45
C PRO A 380 -12.05 12.40 -16.10
N LYS A 381 -11.05 11.64 -16.56
CA LYS A 381 -9.67 11.91 -16.14
C LYS A 381 -9.21 13.28 -16.62
N ALA A 382 -9.46 13.58 -17.89
CA ALA A 382 -9.15 14.88 -18.48
C ALA A 382 -9.97 16.00 -17.84
N ALA A 383 -11.28 15.80 -17.68
CA ALA A 383 -12.19 16.79 -17.12
C ALA A 383 -11.86 17.13 -15.65
N ASN A 384 -11.64 16.11 -14.81
CA ASN A 384 -11.32 16.27 -13.40
C ASN A 384 -9.91 16.84 -13.19
N LEU A 385 -8.92 16.46 -14.01
CA LEU A 385 -7.59 17.08 -13.94
C LEU A 385 -7.61 18.55 -14.42
N GLY A 386 -8.46 18.88 -15.40
CA GLY A 386 -8.73 20.27 -15.80
C GLY A 386 -9.34 21.10 -14.68
N GLN A 387 -10.36 20.57 -13.99
CA GLN A 387 -10.91 21.20 -12.79
C GLN A 387 -9.82 21.40 -11.71
N LEU A 388 -9.00 20.37 -11.46
CA LEU A 388 -7.92 20.45 -10.48
C LEU A 388 -6.89 21.52 -10.86
N LYS A 389 -6.53 21.62 -12.15
CA LYS A 389 -5.63 22.66 -12.66
C LYS A 389 -6.20 24.07 -12.51
N LYS A 390 -7.52 24.25 -12.62
CA LYS A 390 -8.17 25.55 -12.34
C LYS A 390 -8.07 25.92 -10.87
N MET A 391 -8.30 24.97 -9.96
CA MET A 391 -8.27 25.19 -8.51
C MET A 391 -6.84 25.34 -7.94
N PHE A 392 -5.87 24.62 -8.52
CA PHE A 392 -4.48 24.55 -8.07
C PHE A 392 -3.50 24.77 -9.23
N PRO A 393 -3.46 26.00 -9.81
CA PRO A 393 -2.73 26.27 -11.05
C PRO A 393 -1.22 26.02 -10.98
N ASP A 394 -0.60 26.15 -9.81
CA ASP A 394 0.85 26.01 -9.65
C ASP A 394 1.30 24.59 -9.24
N HIS A 395 0.35 23.76 -8.81
CA HIS A 395 0.59 22.40 -8.32
C HIS A 395 0.16 21.31 -9.31
N VAL A 396 -0.56 21.64 -10.37
CA VAL A 396 -0.95 20.67 -11.41
C VAL A 396 -0.19 20.98 -12.70
N VAL A 397 0.30 19.94 -13.36
CA VAL A 397 0.97 20.08 -14.66
C VAL A 397 0.06 20.70 -15.72
N GLU A 398 0.66 21.28 -16.75
CA GLU A 398 -0.09 21.63 -17.96
C GLU A 398 -0.57 20.36 -18.70
N GLY A 399 -1.57 20.48 -19.56
CA GLY A 399 -2.13 19.34 -20.26
C GLY A 399 -2.83 19.73 -21.55
N LEU A 400 -2.89 18.80 -22.49
CA LEU A 400 -3.77 18.90 -23.66
C LEU A 400 -4.66 17.67 -23.74
N VAL A 401 -5.82 17.85 -24.35
CA VAL A 401 -6.84 16.80 -24.47
C VAL A 401 -7.19 16.61 -25.94
N ILE A 402 -7.13 15.36 -26.39
CA ILE A 402 -7.64 14.94 -27.69
C ILE A 402 -9.09 14.48 -27.46
N PRO A 403 -10.11 15.27 -27.84
CA PRO A 403 -11.50 14.99 -27.50
C PRO A 403 -12.12 13.85 -28.33
N PHE A 404 -13.31 13.41 -27.92
CA PHE A 404 -14.08 12.37 -28.61
C PHE A 404 -14.33 12.68 -30.10
N GLY A 405 -14.53 13.95 -30.44
CA GLY A 405 -14.77 14.37 -31.82
C GLY A 405 -13.58 14.11 -32.75
N ILE A 406 -12.33 14.26 -32.29
CA ILE A 406 -11.14 13.93 -33.10
C ILE A 406 -11.07 12.43 -33.37
N PHE A 407 -11.31 11.59 -32.35
CA PHE A 407 -11.39 10.14 -32.52
C PHE A 407 -12.47 9.77 -33.55
N ARG A 408 -13.70 10.31 -33.40
CA ARG A 408 -14.80 10.06 -34.33
C ARG A 408 -14.47 10.49 -35.76
N ASP A 409 -13.84 11.64 -35.91
CA ASP A 409 -13.46 12.21 -37.20
C ASP A 409 -12.41 11.33 -37.93
N HIS A 410 -11.54 10.64 -37.19
CA HIS A 410 -10.63 9.63 -37.71
C HIS A 410 -11.32 8.30 -37.99
N MET A 411 -12.27 7.87 -37.16
CA MET A 411 -13.06 6.65 -37.42
C MET A 411 -13.96 6.78 -38.65
N ASN A 412 -14.25 7.99 -39.12
CA ASN A 412 -14.95 8.22 -40.39
C ASN A 412 -14.07 8.09 -41.64
N LEU A 413 -12.75 7.89 -41.48
CA LEU A 413 -11.89 7.61 -42.63
C LEU A 413 -12.21 6.24 -43.25
N PRO A 414 -11.98 6.05 -44.56
CA PRO A 414 -12.08 4.74 -45.18
C PRO A 414 -11.13 3.73 -44.51
N MET A 415 -11.65 2.56 -44.12
CA MET A 415 -10.86 1.47 -43.58
C MET A 415 -10.24 0.65 -44.73
N PRO A 416 -8.90 0.52 -44.79
CA PRO A 416 -8.22 -0.19 -45.87
C PRO A 416 -8.75 -1.62 -46.07
N GLY A 417 -9.08 -1.97 -47.31
CA GLY A 417 -9.51 -3.31 -47.69
C GLY A 417 -10.93 -3.72 -47.27
N GLN A 418 -11.71 -2.85 -46.62
CA GLN A 418 -13.08 -3.16 -46.17
C GLN A 418 -14.19 -2.48 -46.98
N GLY A 419 -13.86 -1.47 -47.81
CA GLY A 419 -14.83 -0.75 -48.64
C GLY A 419 -15.82 0.12 -47.86
N LYS A 420 -15.55 0.37 -46.58
CA LYS A 420 -16.36 1.14 -45.63
C LYS A 420 -15.44 1.88 -44.66
N SER A 421 -15.95 2.83 -43.88
CA SER A 421 -15.19 3.50 -42.83
C SER A 421 -14.92 2.60 -41.62
N TYR A 422 -13.97 2.98 -40.77
CA TYR A 422 -13.71 2.26 -39.52
C TYR A 422 -14.95 2.20 -38.62
N TRP A 423 -15.72 3.29 -38.58
CA TRP A 423 -16.95 3.36 -37.81
C TRP A 423 -18.05 2.47 -38.35
N GLU A 424 -18.28 2.50 -39.67
CA GLU A 424 -19.27 1.61 -40.31
C GLU A 424 -18.90 0.13 -40.11
N PHE A 425 -17.61 -0.21 -40.17
CA PHE A 425 -17.14 -1.56 -39.85
C PHE A 425 -17.46 -1.97 -38.41
N LEU A 426 -17.25 -1.07 -37.44
CA LEU A 426 -17.54 -1.30 -36.03
C LEU A 426 -19.05 -1.49 -35.79
N THR A 427 -19.89 -0.58 -36.32
CA THR A 427 -21.34 -0.62 -36.10
C THR A 427 -21.98 -1.83 -36.78
N GLU A 428 -21.61 -2.13 -38.03
CA GLU A 428 -22.14 -3.29 -38.76
C GLU A 428 -21.75 -4.61 -38.08
N MET A 429 -20.57 -4.68 -37.45
CA MET A 429 -20.16 -5.85 -36.67
C MET A 429 -21.10 -6.09 -35.48
N PHE A 430 -21.46 -5.04 -34.74
CA PHE A 430 -22.40 -5.16 -33.61
C PHE A 430 -23.82 -5.48 -34.08
N GLU A 431 -24.29 -4.85 -35.16
CA GLU A 431 -25.59 -5.17 -35.78
C GLU A 431 -25.65 -6.64 -36.24
N THR A 432 -24.58 -7.13 -36.87
CA THR A 432 -24.48 -8.53 -37.31
C THR A 432 -24.44 -9.50 -36.11
N ALA A 433 -23.74 -9.13 -35.04
CA ALA A 433 -23.70 -9.93 -33.81
C ALA A 433 -25.09 -10.05 -33.18
N GLU A 434 -25.84 -8.95 -33.13
CA GLU A 434 -27.20 -8.95 -32.60
C GLU A 434 -28.17 -9.74 -33.48
N ALA A 435 -28.08 -9.62 -34.80
CA ALA A 435 -28.84 -10.45 -35.74
C ALA A 435 -28.54 -11.95 -35.54
N LYS A 436 -27.28 -12.32 -35.27
CA LYS A 436 -26.90 -13.71 -34.97
C LYS A 436 -27.51 -14.22 -33.67
N ARG A 437 -27.56 -13.38 -32.61
CA ARG A 437 -28.23 -13.73 -31.35
C ARG A 437 -29.72 -13.95 -31.56
N GLN A 438 -30.38 -13.04 -32.28
CA GLN A 438 -31.81 -13.15 -32.58
C GLN A 438 -32.13 -14.38 -33.44
N ALA A 439 -31.19 -14.81 -34.28
CA ALA A 439 -31.29 -16.05 -35.06
C ALA A 439 -31.00 -17.34 -34.26
N GLY A 440 -30.74 -17.25 -32.95
CA GLY A 440 -30.50 -18.40 -32.07
C GLY A 440 -29.07 -18.96 -32.12
N THR A 441 -28.10 -18.20 -32.64
CA THR A 441 -26.69 -18.60 -32.60
C THR A 441 -26.21 -18.66 -31.13
N PRO A 442 -25.47 -19.71 -30.72
CA PRO A 442 -24.91 -19.76 -29.36
C PRO A 442 -24.04 -18.54 -29.05
N ASP A 443 -24.21 -17.95 -27.86
CA ASP A 443 -23.55 -16.69 -27.49
C ASP A 443 -22.02 -16.76 -27.60
N ALA A 444 -21.42 -17.90 -27.25
CA ALA A 444 -19.98 -18.14 -27.44
C ALA A 444 -19.52 -17.91 -28.89
N GLN A 445 -20.28 -18.39 -29.88
CA GLN A 445 -19.95 -18.19 -31.29
C GLN A 445 -20.16 -16.73 -31.75
N VAL A 446 -21.12 -16.03 -31.14
CA VAL A 446 -21.32 -14.59 -31.39
C VAL A 446 -20.13 -13.81 -30.84
N VAL A 447 -19.70 -14.11 -29.61
CA VAL A 447 -18.53 -13.49 -28.98
C VAL A 447 -17.27 -13.76 -29.80
N ASP A 448 -17.04 -15.00 -30.26
CA ASP A 448 -15.89 -15.34 -31.11
C ASP A 448 -15.87 -14.53 -32.42
N TYR A 449 -17.03 -14.37 -33.07
CA TYR A 449 -17.17 -13.51 -34.25
C TYR A 449 -16.81 -12.05 -33.93
N GLN A 450 -17.32 -11.50 -32.82
CA GLN A 450 -17.04 -10.13 -32.42
C GLN A 450 -15.56 -9.94 -32.11
N LEU A 451 -14.92 -10.86 -31.38
CA LEU A 451 -13.50 -10.80 -31.05
C LEU A 451 -12.61 -10.83 -32.29
N ALA A 452 -12.92 -11.68 -33.28
CA ALA A 452 -12.18 -11.73 -34.54
C ALA A 452 -12.29 -10.42 -35.34
N LYS A 453 -13.49 -9.82 -35.37
CA LYS A 453 -13.72 -8.53 -36.05
C LYS A 453 -13.06 -7.37 -35.30
N LEU A 454 -13.12 -7.35 -33.97
CA LEU A 454 -12.44 -6.36 -33.15
C LEU A 454 -10.91 -6.44 -33.30
N ALA A 455 -10.35 -7.64 -33.44
CA ALA A 455 -8.92 -7.80 -33.77
C ALA A 455 -8.57 -7.13 -35.10
N THR A 456 -9.38 -7.38 -36.14
CA THR A 456 -9.22 -6.73 -37.46
C THR A 456 -9.29 -5.20 -37.35
N LEU A 457 -10.25 -4.68 -36.57
CA LEU A 457 -10.41 -3.25 -36.35
C LEU A 457 -9.19 -2.65 -35.63
N ARG A 458 -8.70 -3.28 -34.56
CA ARG A 458 -7.52 -2.83 -33.80
C ARG A 458 -6.28 -2.73 -34.70
N ASP A 459 -6.02 -3.75 -35.50
CA ASP A 459 -4.87 -3.77 -36.42
C ASP A 459 -4.96 -2.62 -37.43
N ALA A 460 -6.16 -2.38 -37.96
CA ALA A 460 -6.39 -1.28 -38.88
C ALA A 460 -6.26 0.10 -38.21
N ILE A 461 -6.70 0.27 -36.95
CA ILE A 461 -6.53 1.51 -36.18
C ILE A 461 -5.04 1.77 -35.93
N ASN A 462 -4.28 0.74 -35.55
CA ASN A 462 -2.83 0.86 -35.35
C ASN A 462 -2.08 1.27 -36.64
N ALA A 463 -2.55 0.79 -37.80
CA ALA A 463 -2.03 1.14 -39.12
C ALA A 463 -2.61 2.46 -39.70
N MET A 464 -3.54 3.11 -39.01
CA MET A 464 -4.22 4.31 -39.49
C MET A 464 -3.23 5.45 -39.76
N GLN A 465 -3.42 6.15 -40.88
CA GLN A 465 -2.73 7.42 -41.14
C GLN A 465 -3.53 8.56 -40.50
N LEU A 466 -2.91 9.23 -39.52
CA LEU A 466 -3.51 10.38 -38.84
C LEU A 466 -3.66 11.55 -39.81
N LYS A 467 -4.72 12.33 -39.67
CA LYS A 467 -4.98 13.47 -40.58
C LYS A 467 -3.86 14.51 -40.46
N PRO A 468 -3.29 15.02 -41.56
CA PRO A 468 -2.19 15.99 -41.52
C PRO A 468 -2.52 17.28 -40.74
N ALA A 469 -3.77 17.73 -40.80
CA ALA A 469 -4.24 18.89 -40.04
C ALA A 469 -4.16 18.64 -38.53
N PHE A 470 -4.61 17.47 -38.05
CA PHE A 470 -4.53 17.07 -36.65
C PHE A 470 -3.07 16.96 -36.17
N VAL A 471 -2.19 16.35 -36.97
CA VAL A 471 -0.76 16.25 -36.62
C VAL A 471 -0.11 17.64 -36.51
N SER A 472 -0.48 18.57 -37.39
CA SER A 472 0.02 19.95 -37.36
C SER A 472 -0.50 20.71 -36.13
N GLU A 473 -1.78 20.53 -35.79
CA GLU A 473 -2.39 21.09 -34.58
C GLU A 473 -1.75 20.53 -33.31
N LEU A 474 -1.45 19.24 -33.27
CA LEU A 474 -0.76 18.60 -32.15
C LEU A 474 0.63 19.20 -31.93
N ARG A 475 1.42 19.37 -33.00
CA ARG A 475 2.74 20.04 -32.95
C ARG A 475 2.64 21.46 -32.38
N ASN A 476 1.67 22.22 -32.87
CA ASN A 476 1.43 23.59 -32.39
C ASN A 476 1.02 23.61 -30.92
N SER A 477 0.13 22.70 -30.51
CA SER A 477 -0.37 22.57 -29.14
C SER A 477 0.75 22.22 -28.16
N PHE A 478 1.67 21.33 -28.54
CA PHE A 478 2.87 21.05 -27.75
C PHE A 478 3.70 22.33 -27.51
N ALA A 479 3.97 23.08 -28.58
CA ALA A 479 4.75 24.31 -28.48
C ALA A 479 4.06 25.38 -27.62
N SER A 480 2.74 25.56 -27.77
CA SER A 480 2.00 26.61 -27.05
C SER A 480 1.64 26.25 -25.61
N ILE A 481 1.32 24.98 -25.33
CA ILE A 481 0.85 24.52 -24.00
C ILE A 481 2.02 24.06 -23.14
N PHE A 482 2.95 23.28 -23.70
CA PHE A 482 4.10 22.76 -22.95
C PHE A 482 5.36 23.62 -23.08
N GLY A 483 5.33 24.66 -23.92
CA GLY A 483 6.49 25.52 -24.18
C GLY A 483 7.63 24.80 -24.92
N LYS A 484 7.39 23.59 -25.45
CA LYS A 484 8.39 22.73 -26.09
C LYS A 484 7.81 22.04 -27.32
N PRO A 485 8.58 21.88 -28.41
CA PRO A 485 8.15 21.06 -29.54
C PRO A 485 7.88 19.61 -29.13
N ILE A 486 6.97 18.96 -29.86
CA ILE A 486 6.83 17.50 -29.78
C ILE A 486 8.19 16.83 -30.06
N GLY A 487 8.49 15.73 -29.37
CA GLY A 487 9.83 15.13 -29.46
C GLY A 487 10.85 15.64 -28.42
N GLN A 488 10.54 16.70 -27.66
CA GLN A 488 11.48 17.29 -26.69
C GLN A 488 10.94 17.35 -25.25
N ALA A 489 9.64 17.09 -25.06
CA ALA A 489 9.02 16.98 -23.76
C ALA A 489 8.58 15.52 -23.53
N PRO A 490 9.03 14.86 -22.45
CA PRO A 490 8.44 13.59 -22.05
C PRO A 490 6.99 13.80 -21.62
N VAL A 491 6.10 12.93 -22.13
CA VAL A 491 4.67 12.99 -21.85
C VAL A 491 4.09 11.63 -21.50
N PHE A 492 3.00 11.65 -20.73
CA PHE A 492 2.11 10.51 -20.56
C PHE A 492 0.94 10.63 -21.54
N LEU A 493 0.53 9.52 -22.15
CA LEU A 493 -0.72 9.43 -22.90
C LEU A 493 -1.66 8.53 -22.09
N ARG A 494 -2.67 9.12 -21.48
CA ARG A 494 -3.66 8.42 -20.65
C ARG A 494 -4.95 8.24 -21.43
N SER A 495 -5.38 6.99 -21.58
CA SER A 495 -6.71 6.66 -22.11
C SER A 495 -7.79 7.13 -21.15
N ASP A 496 -8.82 7.76 -21.72
CA ASP A 496 -9.93 8.33 -20.97
C ASP A 496 -11.23 8.19 -21.79
N THR A 497 -12.25 7.51 -21.28
CA THR A 497 -13.46 7.17 -22.07
C THR A 497 -14.74 7.78 -21.50
N ASN A 498 -15.78 7.91 -22.33
CA ASN A 498 -17.12 8.39 -21.95
C ASN A 498 -17.87 7.47 -20.96
N MET A 499 -17.27 6.37 -20.52
CA MET A 499 -17.91 5.30 -19.75
C MET A 499 -17.34 5.19 -18.33
N GLU A 500 -16.28 5.94 -18.02
CA GLU A 500 -15.54 5.82 -16.76
C GLU A 500 -16.30 6.31 -15.52
N ASP A 501 -17.30 7.19 -15.70
CA ASP A 501 -18.12 7.77 -14.61
C ASP A 501 -19.44 7.02 -14.35
N LEU A 502 -19.69 5.89 -15.01
CA LEU A 502 -20.96 5.17 -14.82
C LEU A 502 -21.05 4.62 -13.39
N LYS A 503 -22.19 4.85 -12.72
CA LYS A 503 -22.48 4.29 -11.39
C LYS A 503 -22.36 2.76 -11.50
N GLU A 504 -21.47 2.12 -10.74
CA GLU A 504 -21.08 0.68 -10.83
C GLU A 504 -19.97 0.32 -11.85
N PHE A 505 -19.35 1.29 -12.51
CA PHE A 505 -18.20 1.08 -13.40
C PHE A 505 -16.88 1.44 -12.69
N THR A 506 -15.97 0.47 -12.58
CA THR A 506 -14.57 0.72 -12.15
C THR A 506 -13.63 0.25 -13.26
N GLY A 507 -13.11 1.19 -14.06
CA GLY A 507 -12.25 0.91 -15.21
C GLY A 507 -10.79 0.57 -14.88
N ALA A 508 -10.49 0.18 -13.63
CA ALA A 508 -9.13 -0.15 -13.19
C ALA A 508 -8.56 -1.29 -14.06
N GLY A 509 -7.34 -1.08 -14.60
CA GLY A 509 -6.65 -2.06 -15.44
C GLY A 509 -7.24 -2.30 -16.86
N LEU A 510 -8.29 -1.57 -17.27
CA LEU A 510 -8.90 -1.73 -18.62
C LEU A 510 -8.34 -0.76 -19.68
N ASN A 511 -7.70 0.33 -19.24
CA ASN A 511 -7.32 1.46 -20.08
C ASN A 511 -5.80 1.53 -20.29
N LEU A 512 -5.36 1.70 -21.54
CA LEU A 512 -3.94 1.83 -21.87
C LEU A 512 -3.40 3.18 -21.39
N THR A 513 -2.29 3.15 -20.66
CA THR A 513 -1.46 4.32 -20.38
C THR A 513 -0.08 4.10 -20.94
N LEU A 514 0.44 5.06 -21.69
CA LEU A 514 1.82 5.07 -22.16
C LEU A 514 2.62 6.03 -21.30
N PHE A 515 3.68 5.51 -20.69
CA PHE A 515 4.49 6.21 -19.71
C PHE A 515 5.68 6.90 -20.36
N ASN A 516 5.91 8.16 -20.01
CA ASN A 516 7.13 8.91 -20.30
C ASN A 516 7.62 8.81 -21.76
N VAL A 517 6.75 9.07 -22.72
CA VAL A 517 7.07 9.00 -24.16
C VAL A 517 7.60 10.36 -24.62
N VAL A 518 8.73 10.37 -25.34
CA VAL A 518 9.35 11.61 -25.84
C VAL A 518 9.24 11.73 -27.35
N GLU A 519 9.73 10.72 -28.07
CA GLU A 519 9.83 10.73 -29.53
C GLU A 519 8.47 10.97 -30.23
N GLU A 520 8.43 11.92 -31.16
CA GLU A 520 7.20 12.31 -31.87
C GLU A 520 6.49 11.11 -32.50
N GLN A 521 7.21 10.26 -33.21
CA GLN A 521 6.62 9.10 -33.87
C GLN A 521 6.00 8.14 -32.86
N LYS A 522 6.63 7.94 -31.69
CA LYS A 522 6.07 7.11 -30.62
C LYS A 522 4.83 7.72 -29.98
N ILE A 523 4.73 9.06 -29.91
CA ILE A 523 3.52 9.76 -29.44
C ILE A 523 2.38 9.53 -30.44
N LEU A 524 2.63 9.72 -31.73
CA LEU A 524 1.63 9.49 -32.80
C LEU A 524 1.17 8.02 -32.83
N ASP A 525 2.11 7.08 -32.71
CA ASP A 525 1.78 5.65 -32.60
C ASP A 525 1.04 5.32 -31.31
N GLY A 526 1.37 6.02 -30.22
CA GLY A 526 0.70 5.90 -28.94
C GLY A 526 -0.77 6.32 -28.99
N ILE A 527 -1.09 7.41 -29.69
CA ILE A 527 -2.48 7.88 -29.91
C ILE A 527 -3.32 6.77 -30.55
N LYS A 528 -2.80 6.12 -31.61
CA LYS A 528 -3.49 5.02 -32.29
C LYS A 528 -3.68 3.81 -31.38
N LYS A 529 -2.65 3.44 -30.60
CA LYS A 529 -2.73 2.35 -29.63
C LYS A 529 -3.79 2.60 -28.55
N VAL A 530 -3.87 3.83 -28.05
CA VAL A 530 -4.88 4.25 -27.07
C VAL A 530 -6.28 4.16 -27.69
N TRP A 531 -6.48 4.66 -28.91
CA TRP A 531 -7.76 4.50 -29.61
C TRP A 531 -8.14 3.04 -29.89
N ALA A 532 -7.15 2.14 -30.02
CA ALA A 532 -7.39 0.72 -30.20
C ALA A 532 -7.68 -0.04 -28.88
N SER A 533 -7.27 0.49 -27.72
CA SER A 533 -7.31 -0.24 -26.44
C SER A 533 -8.70 -0.62 -25.95
N PRO A 534 -9.77 0.18 -26.14
CA PRO A 534 -11.12 -0.24 -25.76
C PRO A 534 -11.57 -1.51 -26.48
N TYR A 535 -11.03 -1.82 -27.66
CA TYR A 535 -11.45 -2.94 -28.47
C TYR A 535 -10.72 -4.25 -28.15
N THR A 536 -9.89 -4.29 -27.10
CA THR A 536 -9.22 -5.52 -26.62
C THR A 536 -10.24 -6.53 -26.07
N GLU A 537 -9.86 -7.81 -26.02
CA GLU A 537 -10.74 -8.87 -25.50
C GLU A 537 -11.18 -8.60 -24.05
N ARG A 538 -10.23 -8.24 -23.16
CA ARG A 538 -10.51 -7.92 -21.76
C ARG A 538 -11.53 -6.79 -21.63
N SER A 539 -11.28 -5.67 -22.31
CA SER A 539 -12.18 -4.50 -22.28
C SER A 539 -13.56 -4.81 -22.88
N PHE A 540 -13.60 -5.56 -23.98
CA PHE A 540 -14.86 -5.93 -24.63
C PHE A 540 -15.72 -6.88 -23.80
N LYS A 541 -15.14 -7.97 -23.28
CA LYS A 541 -15.86 -8.95 -22.45
C LYS A 541 -16.45 -8.28 -21.22
N TRP A 542 -15.67 -7.39 -20.60
CA TRP A 542 -16.14 -6.63 -19.45
C TRP A 542 -17.34 -5.74 -19.81
N ARG A 543 -17.27 -4.97 -20.90
CA ARG A 543 -18.38 -4.11 -21.35
C ARG A 543 -19.66 -4.87 -21.67
N GLN A 544 -19.57 -6.07 -22.26
CA GLN A 544 -20.73 -6.91 -22.57
C GLN A 544 -21.53 -7.36 -21.32
N VAL A 545 -20.85 -7.52 -20.19
CA VAL A 545 -21.48 -7.90 -18.91
C VAL A 545 -22.31 -6.76 -18.35
N TYR A 546 -21.77 -5.54 -18.34
CA TYR A 546 -22.37 -4.41 -17.63
C TYR A 546 -23.25 -3.49 -18.48
N LEU A 547 -23.10 -3.50 -19.80
CA LEU A 547 -23.70 -2.49 -20.66
C LEU A 547 -24.69 -3.06 -21.65
N SER A 548 -25.72 -2.25 -21.94
CA SER A 548 -26.73 -2.56 -22.95
C SER A 548 -26.34 -2.07 -24.36
N ASN A 549 -25.43 -1.11 -24.48
CA ASN A 549 -24.97 -0.52 -25.74
C ASN A 549 -23.42 -0.45 -25.86
N PRO A 550 -22.72 -1.60 -25.78
CA PRO A 550 -21.26 -1.67 -25.68
C PRO A 550 -20.50 -1.11 -26.90
N GLU A 551 -21.16 -0.87 -28.02
CA GLU A 551 -20.61 -0.26 -29.23
C GLU A 551 -20.27 1.24 -29.07
N ASN A 552 -20.93 1.94 -28.14
CA ASN A 552 -20.85 3.40 -27.99
C ASN A 552 -19.70 3.85 -27.05
N VAL A 553 -18.50 3.34 -27.33
CA VAL A 553 -17.28 3.77 -26.66
C VAL A 553 -16.55 4.82 -27.47
N PHE A 554 -16.27 5.96 -26.84
CA PHE A 554 -15.50 7.05 -27.41
C PHE A 554 -14.30 7.30 -26.50
N PRO A 555 -13.08 6.93 -26.93
CA PRO A 555 -11.86 7.31 -26.24
C PRO A 555 -11.47 8.75 -26.56
N SER A 556 -11.21 9.51 -25.51
CA SER A 556 -10.39 10.72 -25.51
C SER A 556 -8.99 10.37 -24.99
N ILE A 557 -8.04 11.29 -25.16
CA ILE A 557 -6.66 11.11 -24.67
C ILE A 557 -6.25 12.35 -23.90
N LEU A 558 -5.87 12.15 -22.64
CA LEU A 558 -5.20 13.16 -21.84
C LEU A 558 -3.68 13.03 -22.04
N VAL A 559 -3.06 14.09 -22.53
CA VAL A 559 -1.61 14.18 -22.72
C VAL A 559 -1.05 15.20 -21.74
N ILE A 560 -0.17 14.76 -20.84
CA ILE A 560 0.43 15.59 -19.79
C ILE A 560 1.96 15.41 -19.79
N PRO A 561 2.74 16.45 -19.48
CA PRO A 561 4.18 16.31 -19.24
C PRO A 561 4.46 15.36 -18.08
N SER A 562 5.55 14.60 -18.19
CA SER A 562 6.07 13.80 -17.08
C SER A 562 6.65 14.69 -15.97
N VAL A 563 6.38 14.35 -14.72
CA VAL A 563 7.04 14.92 -13.54
C VAL A 563 7.93 13.86 -12.95
N ASP A 564 9.25 14.02 -13.06
CA ASP A 564 10.22 13.12 -12.43
C ASP A 564 10.34 13.46 -10.94
N VAL A 565 9.40 12.95 -10.15
CA VAL A 565 9.34 13.13 -8.70
C VAL A 565 10.38 12.28 -7.97
N ASP A 566 10.89 12.82 -6.87
CA ASP A 566 11.78 12.14 -5.94
C ASP A 566 11.02 11.17 -5.04
N TYR A 567 9.78 11.54 -4.68
CA TYR A 567 8.85 10.71 -3.92
C TYR A 567 7.41 10.99 -4.36
N SER A 568 6.59 9.94 -4.40
CA SER A 568 5.15 10.03 -4.66
C SER A 568 4.37 9.24 -3.64
N GLY A 569 3.12 9.61 -3.45
CA GLY A 569 2.29 8.98 -2.45
C GLY A 569 0.85 9.45 -2.44
N VAL A 570 0.17 9.05 -1.38
CA VAL A 570 -1.22 9.37 -1.10
C VAL A 570 -1.30 10.13 0.21
N MET A 571 -2.12 11.18 0.24
CA MET A 571 -2.55 11.85 1.45
C MET A 571 -4.07 11.72 1.58
N ILE A 572 -4.50 11.21 2.72
CA ILE A 572 -5.89 11.28 3.15
C ILE A 572 -6.02 12.46 4.10
N THR A 573 -6.94 13.38 3.83
CA THR A 573 -7.14 14.60 4.65
C THR A 573 -7.91 14.32 5.96
N LYS A 574 -7.66 13.16 6.57
CA LYS A 574 -8.24 12.66 7.82
C LYS A 574 -7.31 11.61 8.43
N GLY A 575 -7.31 11.47 9.76
CA GLY A 575 -6.71 10.35 10.47
C GLY A 575 -7.42 9.01 10.18
N ILE A 576 -6.67 8.00 9.75
CA ILE A 576 -7.15 6.63 9.53
C ILE A 576 -6.61 5.75 10.65
N ASN A 577 -7.52 5.01 11.32
CA ASN A 577 -7.27 4.14 12.48
C ASN A 577 -6.80 4.88 13.74
N GLU A 578 -5.98 5.92 13.58
CA GLU A 578 -5.57 6.86 14.60
C GLU A 578 -5.82 8.32 14.16
N GLY A 579 -5.88 9.24 15.12
CA GLY A 579 -6.12 10.66 14.86
C GLY A 579 -7.60 11.04 14.74
N THR A 580 -7.83 12.23 14.22
CA THR A 580 -9.14 12.89 14.12
C THR A 580 -9.48 13.24 12.68
N ASP A 581 -10.70 13.74 12.44
CA ASP A 581 -11.13 14.27 11.14
C ASP A 581 -10.28 15.47 10.67
N GLU A 582 -9.52 16.11 11.57
CA GLU A 582 -8.66 17.26 11.25
C GLU A 582 -7.20 16.87 10.93
N ASP A 583 -6.77 15.66 11.29
CA ASP A 583 -5.42 15.17 11.03
C ASP A 583 -5.26 14.66 9.58
N LEU A 584 -4.05 14.29 9.18
CA LEU A 584 -3.76 13.72 7.86
C LEU A 584 -3.10 12.35 8.02
N THR A 585 -3.49 11.39 7.18
CA THR A 585 -2.75 10.14 7.01
C THR A 585 -2.04 10.18 5.68
N VAL A 586 -0.71 10.08 5.69
CA VAL A 586 0.11 10.16 4.48
C VAL A 586 0.91 8.89 4.30
N ALA A 587 1.03 8.40 3.07
CA ALA A 587 1.94 7.31 2.75
C ALA A 587 2.72 7.59 1.47
N PHE A 588 4.04 7.55 1.55
CA PHE A 588 4.94 7.93 0.47
C PHE A 588 6.01 6.86 0.20
N SER A 589 6.37 6.74 -1.07
CA SER A 589 7.47 5.90 -1.55
C SER A 589 8.39 6.71 -2.46
N ARG A 590 9.61 6.24 -2.68
CA ARG A 590 10.57 6.90 -3.58
C ARG A 590 10.14 6.75 -5.04
N GLY A 591 10.46 7.74 -5.85
CA GLY A 591 10.23 7.75 -7.29
C GLY A 591 8.75 7.90 -7.67
N ALA A 592 8.45 7.56 -8.93
CA ALA A 592 7.12 7.69 -9.52
C ALA A 592 6.29 6.40 -9.35
N GLY A 593 4.98 6.56 -9.13
CA GLY A 593 4.03 5.45 -8.98
C GLY A 593 4.06 4.78 -7.61
N GLY A 594 4.84 5.33 -6.68
CA GLY A 594 5.04 4.75 -5.37
C GLY A 594 3.85 4.89 -4.41
N ALA A 595 3.73 3.95 -3.46
CA ALA A 595 2.69 3.80 -2.42
C ALA A 595 1.25 3.42 -2.88
N VAL A 596 0.89 3.72 -4.13
CA VAL A 596 -0.46 3.46 -4.69
C VAL A 596 -0.68 1.98 -5.05
N ASP A 597 0.38 1.32 -5.56
CA ASP A 597 0.34 -0.08 -6.04
C ASP A 597 0.68 -1.11 -4.93
N GLY A 598 0.41 -0.78 -3.66
CA GLY A 598 0.61 -1.70 -2.53
C GLY A 598 2.06 -1.91 -2.08
N GLN A 599 2.98 -1.07 -2.56
CA GLN A 599 4.37 -1.02 -2.06
C GLN A 599 4.40 -0.68 -0.57
N ALA A 600 5.39 -1.20 0.15
CA ALA A 600 5.63 -0.85 1.55
C ALA A 600 6.14 0.60 1.64
N ALA A 601 5.23 1.52 1.90
CA ALA A 601 5.43 2.96 1.92
C ALA A 601 5.69 3.49 3.34
N GLU A 602 6.42 4.60 3.44
CA GLU A 602 6.51 5.33 4.70
C GLU A 602 5.16 5.99 4.98
N THR A 603 4.49 5.52 6.04
CA THR A 603 3.18 5.98 6.48
C THR A 603 3.32 6.80 7.76
N ARG A 604 2.71 8.00 7.78
CA ARG A 604 2.70 8.89 8.93
C ARG A 604 1.30 9.41 9.23
N LEU A 605 0.99 9.60 10.52
CA LEU A 605 -0.08 10.48 10.98
C LEU A 605 0.52 11.87 11.16
N VAL A 606 -0.04 12.87 10.47
CA VAL A 606 0.38 14.26 10.54
C VAL A 606 -0.72 15.07 11.20
N THR A 607 -0.46 15.58 12.41
CA THR A 607 -1.36 16.51 13.10
C THR A 607 -0.95 17.94 12.79
N ALA A 608 -1.69 18.91 13.34
CA ALA A 608 -1.34 20.33 13.25
C ALA A 608 0.09 20.64 13.74
N ASN A 609 0.59 19.90 14.75
CA ASN A 609 1.85 20.24 15.43
C ASN A 609 2.88 19.11 15.44
N THR A 610 2.46 17.87 15.19
CA THR A 610 3.32 16.69 15.34
C THR A 610 3.19 15.76 14.13
N THR A 611 4.15 14.86 14.01
CA THR A 611 4.10 13.74 13.08
C THR A 611 4.41 12.47 13.85
N LYS A 612 3.66 11.39 13.60
CA LYS A 612 3.91 10.07 14.16
C LYS A 612 4.17 9.10 13.02
N LEU A 613 5.29 8.37 13.08
CA LEU A 613 5.58 7.27 12.16
C LEU A 613 4.63 6.10 12.46
N LEU A 614 3.88 5.66 11.46
CA LEU A 614 2.98 4.50 11.54
C LEU A 614 3.59 3.25 10.89
N ALA A 615 4.32 3.44 9.79
CA ALA A 615 5.09 2.38 9.14
C ALA A 615 6.27 2.99 8.35
N PRO A 616 7.47 2.41 8.37
CA PRO A 616 8.55 2.84 7.50
C PRO A 616 8.45 2.22 6.11
N ALA A 617 9.09 2.83 5.13
CA ALA A 617 9.20 2.23 3.79
C ALA A 617 10.11 0.99 3.82
N ARG A 618 9.70 -0.06 3.10
CA ARG A 618 10.45 -1.33 2.97
C ARG A 618 10.54 -1.78 1.52
N GLN A 619 10.51 -0.83 0.59
CA GLN A 619 10.71 -1.07 -0.84
C GLN A 619 12.16 -0.74 -1.24
N PRO A 620 13.00 -1.74 -1.60
CA PRO A 620 14.42 -1.53 -1.90
C PRO A 620 14.68 -0.92 -3.28
N ASP A 621 13.67 -0.88 -4.16
CA ASP A 621 13.75 -0.39 -5.52
C ASP A 621 12.66 0.64 -5.84
N TYR A 622 12.95 1.51 -6.80
CA TYR A 622 12.02 2.54 -7.25
C TYR A 622 12.26 2.94 -8.69
N ILE A 623 11.27 3.59 -9.30
CA ILE A 623 11.33 4.02 -10.70
C ILE A 623 11.42 5.54 -10.79
N ARG A 624 12.26 6.02 -11.71
CA ARG A 624 12.33 7.43 -12.12
C ARG A 624 11.96 7.59 -13.58
N LEU A 625 11.62 8.82 -13.96
CA LEU A 625 11.13 9.21 -15.28
C LEU A 625 12.19 10.07 -15.99
N PRO A 626 13.22 9.44 -16.63
CA PRO A 626 14.29 10.20 -17.25
C PRO A 626 13.78 11.07 -18.40
N VAL A 627 14.43 12.22 -18.61
CA VAL A 627 14.11 13.15 -19.71
C VAL A 627 14.24 12.54 -21.11
N SER A 628 14.99 11.44 -21.24
CA SER A 628 15.13 10.66 -22.49
C SER A 628 13.90 9.80 -22.82
N GLY A 629 12.94 9.69 -21.89
CA GLY A 629 11.76 8.85 -22.01
C GLY A 629 11.95 7.44 -21.43
N GLY A 630 10.84 6.72 -21.30
CA GLY A 630 10.76 5.40 -20.65
C GLY A 630 10.84 5.48 -19.14
N THR A 631 11.06 4.35 -18.47
CA THR A 631 11.27 4.28 -17.03
C THR A 631 12.68 3.77 -16.75
N LYS A 632 13.25 4.16 -15.61
CA LYS A 632 14.53 3.62 -15.14
C LYS A 632 14.42 3.23 -13.68
N GLY A 633 14.77 1.98 -13.37
CA GLY A 633 14.83 1.45 -12.01
C GLY A 633 16.11 1.90 -11.29
N TYR A 634 15.98 2.10 -9.98
CA TYR A 634 17.03 2.45 -9.04
C TYR A 634 16.84 1.63 -7.76
N SER A 635 17.89 1.52 -6.96
CA SER A 635 17.83 0.91 -5.63
C SER A 635 18.13 1.93 -4.55
N THR A 636 17.59 1.71 -3.37
CA THR A 636 17.79 2.53 -2.18
C THR A 636 18.11 1.64 -0.99
N SER A 637 18.75 2.21 0.02
CA SER A 637 18.70 1.71 1.38
C SER A 637 17.60 2.45 2.17
N PHE A 638 17.43 2.09 3.44
CA PHE A 638 16.37 2.59 4.32
C PHE A 638 16.89 3.61 5.37
N GLU A 639 18.12 4.12 5.21
CA GLU A 639 18.83 4.91 6.24
C GLU A 639 18.19 6.26 6.57
N ALA A 640 17.21 6.70 5.80
CA ALA A 640 16.57 7.99 5.99
C ALA A 640 15.09 7.94 5.62
N SER A 641 14.31 8.75 6.35
CA SER A 641 12.91 9.03 6.04
C SER A 641 12.76 9.63 4.63
N ILE A 642 11.64 9.31 3.99
CA ILE A 642 11.25 9.79 2.66
C ILE A 642 10.76 11.24 2.73
N LEU A 643 9.93 11.57 3.71
CA LEU A 643 9.36 12.90 3.86
C LEU A 643 10.23 13.75 4.81
N ASN A 644 10.61 14.93 4.35
CA ASN A 644 11.26 15.92 5.20
C ASN A 644 10.27 16.94 5.77
N GLU A 645 10.71 17.79 6.71
CA GLU A 645 9.87 18.81 7.36
C GLU A 645 9.17 19.77 6.38
N LYS A 646 9.83 20.15 5.27
CA LYS A 646 9.21 21.02 4.26
C LYS A 646 8.09 20.31 3.52
N ASN A 647 8.26 19.02 3.22
CA ASN A 647 7.21 18.23 2.59
C ASN A 647 6.01 18.10 3.53
N ILE A 648 6.23 17.81 4.81
CA ILE A 648 5.19 17.77 5.84
C ILE A 648 4.44 19.11 5.95
N GLN A 649 5.17 20.23 5.93
CA GLN A 649 4.55 21.55 5.97
C GLN A 649 3.70 21.82 4.71
N SER A 650 4.22 21.47 3.53
CA SER A 650 3.47 21.59 2.27
C SER A 650 2.20 20.73 2.25
N LEU A 651 2.23 19.55 2.89
CA LEU A 651 1.08 18.67 3.05
C LEU A 651 -0.01 19.31 3.92
N ARG A 652 0.36 19.97 5.03
CA ARG A 652 -0.60 20.72 5.86
C ARG A 652 -1.26 21.86 5.08
N GLU A 653 -0.44 22.67 4.40
CA GLU A 653 -0.91 23.82 3.62
C GLU A 653 -1.86 23.39 2.51
N VAL A 654 -1.49 22.38 1.71
CA VAL A 654 -2.36 21.92 0.63
C VAL A 654 -3.63 21.25 1.15
N ALA A 655 -3.59 20.56 2.30
CA ALA A 655 -4.78 19.96 2.90
C ALA A 655 -5.80 21.04 3.34
N GLU A 656 -5.33 22.15 3.94
CA GLU A 656 -6.19 23.29 4.27
C GLU A 656 -6.82 23.90 3.01
N GLU A 657 -6.03 24.11 1.96
CA GLU A 657 -6.54 24.60 0.68
C GLU A 657 -7.58 23.66 0.07
N ILE A 658 -7.35 22.35 0.12
CA ILE A 658 -8.26 21.32 -0.38
C ILE A 658 -9.59 21.34 0.37
N ARG A 659 -9.56 21.37 1.71
CA ARG A 659 -10.75 21.44 2.56
C ARG A 659 -11.58 22.69 2.31
N SER A 660 -10.96 23.79 1.88
CA SER A 660 -11.65 25.03 1.53
C SER A 660 -12.16 25.05 0.08
N LYS A 661 -11.26 24.89 -0.89
CA LYS A 661 -11.53 25.16 -2.31
C LYS A 661 -12.44 24.13 -2.95
N ILE A 662 -12.29 22.84 -2.62
CA ILE A 662 -13.07 21.80 -3.31
C ILE A 662 -14.57 21.90 -2.97
N PRO A 663 -14.99 22.02 -1.70
CA PRO A 663 -16.40 22.24 -1.39
C PRO A 663 -16.98 23.50 -2.03
N GLU A 664 -16.22 24.60 -2.07
CA GLU A 664 -16.64 25.86 -2.67
C GLU A 664 -16.88 25.73 -4.19
N GLU A 665 -15.95 25.11 -4.91
CA GLU A 665 -15.99 25.00 -6.37
C GLU A 665 -16.91 23.88 -6.87
N THR A 666 -17.11 22.82 -6.07
CA THR A 666 -17.90 21.64 -6.47
C THR A 666 -19.26 21.51 -5.79
N ASN A 667 -19.58 22.41 -4.85
CA ASN A 667 -20.76 22.33 -3.98
C ASN A 667 -20.86 20.99 -3.23
N SER A 668 -19.71 20.40 -2.87
CA SER A 668 -19.65 19.17 -2.08
C SER A 668 -19.79 19.43 -0.58
N ASP A 669 -19.90 18.38 0.23
CA ASP A 669 -19.93 18.48 1.69
C ASP A 669 -18.65 19.18 2.21
N PRO A 670 -18.74 20.31 2.95
CA PRO A 670 -17.59 20.99 3.54
C PRO A 670 -16.82 20.16 4.57
N LYS A 671 -17.43 19.07 5.07
CA LYS A 671 -16.79 18.13 6.00
C LYS A 671 -16.26 16.87 5.32
N ALA A 672 -16.25 16.83 3.99
CA ALA A 672 -15.69 15.70 3.26
C ALA A 672 -14.18 15.62 3.49
N ALA A 673 -13.70 14.40 3.73
CA ALA A 673 -12.29 14.07 3.60
C ALA A 673 -11.97 13.74 2.13
N TYR A 674 -10.70 13.88 1.75
CA TYR A 674 -10.23 13.69 0.39
C TYR A 674 -9.06 12.70 0.35
N ASP A 675 -9.06 11.85 -0.67
CA ASP A 675 -7.96 11.02 -1.13
C ASP A 675 -7.19 11.78 -2.21
N VAL A 676 -5.92 12.07 -1.94
CA VAL A 676 -5.06 12.95 -2.75
C VAL A 676 -3.85 12.16 -3.21
N GLU A 677 -3.71 11.95 -4.52
CA GLU A 677 -2.47 11.42 -5.11
C GLU A 677 -1.56 12.59 -5.49
N LEU A 678 -0.32 12.56 -4.99
CA LEU A 678 0.65 13.63 -5.20
C LEU A 678 2.09 13.14 -5.20
N GLY A 679 3.03 14.04 -5.50
CA GLY A 679 4.45 13.78 -5.36
C GLY A 679 5.27 15.06 -5.23
N PHE A 680 6.53 14.89 -4.87
CA PHE A 680 7.49 15.98 -4.70
C PHE A 680 8.63 15.85 -5.70
N GLN A 681 8.95 16.94 -6.37
CA GLN A 681 10.15 17.09 -7.21
C GLN A 681 10.95 18.27 -6.66
N ASP A 682 12.15 18.02 -6.14
CA ASP A 682 12.99 19.07 -5.53
C ASP A 682 12.22 19.86 -4.45
N ASP A 683 11.54 19.15 -3.52
CA ASP A 683 10.61 19.70 -2.51
C ASP A 683 9.35 20.41 -3.06
N LYS A 684 9.18 20.56 -4.38
CA LYS A 684 7.97 21.12 -4.97
C LYS A 684 6.86 20.07 -5.04
N LEU A 685 5.72 20.38 -4.40
CA LEU A 685 4.50 19.57 -4.43
C LEU A 685 3.80 19.64 -5.80
N TRP A 686 3.45 18.46 -6.33
CA TRP A 686 2.65 18.26 -7.52
C TRP A 686 1.44 17.38 -7.23
N LEU A 687 0.24 17.86 -7.54
CA LEU A 687 -1.02 17.13 -7.42
C LEU A 687 -1.29 16.34 -8.71
N PHE A 688 -1.60 15.05 -8.56
CA PHE A 688 -1.93 14.16 -9.67
C PHE A 688 -3.42 13.85 -9.75
N GLN A 689 -4.07 13.70 -8.59
CA GLN A 689 -5.49 13.42 -8.50
C GLN A 689 -6.03 13.81 -7.12
N ILE A 690 -7.30 14.26 -7.08
CA ILE A 690 -8.05 14.38 -5.83
C ILE A 690 -9.42 13.72 -6.02
N ARG A 691 -9.83 12.93 -5.03
CA ARG A 691 -11.14 12.28 -4.96
C ARG A 691 -11.73 12.45 -3.56
N PRO A 692 -13.07 12.48 -3.40
CA PRO A 692 -13.67 12.33 -2.09
C PRO A 692 -13.25 10.99 -1.47
N PHE A 693 -12.83 11.01 -0.21
CA PHE A 693 -12.61 9.81 0.59
C PHE A 693 -13.94 9.36 1.20
N VAL A 694 -14.36 8.13 0.90
CA VAL A 694 -15.72 7.64 1.23
C VAL A 694 -15.64 6.40 2.10
N GLU A 695 -15.91 6.56 3.39
CA GLU A 695 -15.98 5.41 4.30
C GLU A 695 -17.40 4.82 4.33
N ASN A 696 -17.51 3.50 4.50
CA ASN A 696 -18.80 2.86 4.66
C ASN A 696 -19.42 3.23 6.03
N LYS A 697 -20.28 4.25 6.03
CA LYS A 697 -20.97 4.72 7.25
C LYS A 697 -21.78 3.63 7.93
N ASN A 698 -22.35 2.67 7.18
CA ASN A 698 -23.14 1.59 7.76
C ASN A 698 -22.28 0.56 8.50
N ALA A 699 -21.02 0.37 8.08
CA ALA A 699 -20.06 -0.44 8.83
C ALA A 699 -19.61 0.30 10.10
N LEU A 700 -19.24 1.58 9.97
CA LEU A 700 -18.76 2.39 11.10
C LEU A 700 -19.81 2.64 12.17
N SER A 701 -21.09 2.76 11.81
CA SER A 701 -22.19 3.00 12.78
C SER A 701 -23.03 1.74 13.03
N ASN A 702 -22.46 0.55 12.82
CA ASN A 702 -23.20 -0.70 13.03
C ASN A 702 -23.28 -1.04 14.52
N GLY A 703 -24.50 -1.11 15.06
CA GLY A 703 -24.72 -1.43 16.47
C GLY A 703 -24.15 -2.78 16.93
N TYR A 704 -24.02 -3.77 16.03
CA TYR A 704 -23.34 -5.04 16.33
C TYR A 704 -21.83 -4.87 16.38
N LEU A 705 -21.21 -4.15 15.44
CA LEU A 705 -19.75 -3.92 15.48
C LEU A 705 -19.33 -3.06 16.68
N ASP A 706 -20.18 -2.14 17.11
CA ASP A 706 -20.01 -1.41 18.37
C ASP A 706 -20.16 -2.31 19.60
N SER A 707 -21.05 -3.31 19.57
CA SER A 707 -21.30 -4.20 20.71
C SER A 707 -20.12 -5.13 21.00
N ILE A 708 -19.39 -5.54 19.96
CA ILE A 708 -18.17 -6.35 20.05
C ILE A 708 -16.89 -5.51 20.20
N SER A 709 -17.01 -4.18 20.27
CA SER A 709 -15.87 -3.30 20.52
C SER A 709 -15.53 -3.23 22.01
N PRO A 710 -14.25 -3.22 22.40
CA PRO A 710 -13.81 -3.08 23.80
C PRO A 710 -14.37 -1.83 24.47
N LYS A 711 -14.98 -2.05 25.64
CA LYS A 711 -15.46 -1.02 26.54
C LYS A 711 -14.39 -0.73 27.58
N THR A 712 -13.31 -0.07 27.17
CA THR A 712 -12.23 0.35 28.07
C THR A 712 -12.51 1.73 28.67
N ASN A 713 -12.15 1.90 29.94
CA ASN A 713 -12.04 3.22 30.56
C ASN A 713 -10.58 3.70 30.38
N PRO A 714 -10.30 4.65 29.47
CA PRO A 714 -8.94 5.13 29.23
C PRO A 714 -8.30 5.79 30.46
N ASP A 715 -9.12 6.23 31.43
CA ASP A 715 -8.68 6.84 32.69
C ASP A 715 -8.38 5.80 33.81
N GLU A 716 -8.32 4.51 33.47
CA GLU A 716 -7.88 3.48 34.41
C GLU A 716 -6.35 3.48 34.55
N TYR A 717 -5.87 3.49 35.79
CA TYR A 717 -4.45 3.47 36.13
C TYR A 717 -4.04 2.12 36.72
N ILE A 718 -2.88 1.64 36.31
CA ILE A 718 -2.29 0.37 36.75
C ILE A 718 -1.00 0.68 37.51
N GLU A 719 -0.80 0.05 38.67
CA GLU A 719 0.43 0.16 39.45
C GLU A 719 1.58 -0.53 38.73
N MET A 720 2.76 0.10 38.68
CA MET A 720 3.93 -0.40 37.96
C MET A 720 4.56 -1.64 38.62
N ASP A 721 4.27 -1.89 39.90
CA ASP A 721 4.68 -3.10 40.64
C ASP A 721 3.62 -4.23 40.54
N SER A 722 2.61 -4.07 39.68
CA SER A 722 1.64 -5.11 39.38
C SER A 722 2.34 -6.35 38.84
N LYS A 723 2.09 -7.49 39.50
CA LYS A 723 2.56 -8.79 39.03
C LYS A 723 1.91 -9.18 37.72
N LEU A 724 2.70 -9.83 36.86
CA LEU A 724 2.28 -10.33 35.55
C LEU A 724 1.30 -11.50 35.65
#